data_AF-A0AAU8C3F8-F1
#
_entry.id   AF-A0AAU8C3F8-F1
#
_cell.length_a   1.000
_cell.length_b   1.000
_cell.length_c   1.000
_cell.angle_alpha   90.00
_cell.angle_beta   90.00
_cell.angle_gamma   90.00
#
_symmetry.space_group_name_H-M   'P 1'
#
loop_
_entity.id
_entity.type
_entity.pdbx_description
1 polymer ?
#
loop_
_entity_poly.entity_id
_entity_poly.type
_entity_poly.pdbx_seq_one_letter_code
_entity_poly.pdbx_strand_id
1 'polypeptide(L)'
;MYKQLKALFARYIAAHLRAVGRPMHITDPSGATVGAVDVFAVNDGNLRLAGWTFADDIVLHMNGVKVSAKADLIRDDVTKAYGGPRRVGFDLTTPLGPTGLQEIGRFGVEFHRVRNGTWTIARSLKLPHLGWIQARLVIKFIIALVLQLPAYAGWRVRRDPAFRTRIKRGLGICPVHHARELDPDLFRANAPPVITVSVTIILPVFNAHDLLKEALRRVVDNTDLQWRIILIEDCSTDKRILPLLRAWSLAHNDRATLLENDQNLGFVKSVNKGLRYAQRWPDTVILLNSDALVPANWASRLIRPLVEYPRAATVTPMSNDAEIFTAPLICAPQKLAAGQGDLIDVTAAQLNPQSYRMTTPTGVGFCMAINPRYLRTEPQLDVSFGRGYAEEVDWCQRIRAAGGQHYCAVNLFVEHRGGQSFGSTEKKRLIAKNNALISKRYPEYDTEVQQFIASDPLKSPRLALALAWLGAQDTYPVSIYIAHSMGGGAESYLQHRMKSKHHALGRAAVVIRVGGAMRWQIELHCQNGTISGGTSNLDCVNQLLRPIKRRRLIYSCAVGDQDPLTIPSAILELSQTGQQVIEFLFHDYFAISPNYTLLNDQGVYDGLPPPHLNAPTTKCAPISMIRWQSEWGKLLTASQEIVVFSKSSKEIVRAAFPNCADKIQVTPHRISDAVPRIPRPLSPKRPVIGVLGDIGLQKGAQIISRAADAIDVQGVGMVIVGNFDPAIPLPPSVPIHGRYTISDLGKIAARYGVTDWLIPSVWPETFSFTTHEALTSGLPTHAFAIGAQGEAVTKAENGFPIPYSTQQDLADILLSHVKNHITKTWAVAS
;
A
#
# COMPACT_ATOMS: atom_id res chain seq x y z
N MET A 1 -10.50 24.37 22.62
CA MET A 1 -11.29 23.14 22.43
C MET A 1 -12.13 23.12 21.14
N TYR A 2 -13.04 24.08 20.92
CA TYR A 2 -13.92 24.09 19.72
C TYR A 2 -13.19 24.04 18.37
N LYS A 3 -12.16 24.88 18.17
CA LYS A 3 -11.35 24.89 16.93
C LYS A 3 -10.67 23.54 16.65
N GLN A 4 -10.32 22.80 17.69
CA GLN A 4 -9.62 21.52 17.61
C GLN A 4 -10.57 20.39 17.28
N LEU A 5 -11.75 20.39 17.91
CA LEU A 5 -12.82 19.46 17.58
C LEU A 5 -13.28 19.65 16.13
N LYS A 6 -13.35 20.91 15.68
CA LYS A 6 -13.65 21.27 14.29
C LYS A 6 -12.60 20.74 13.31
N ALA A 7 -11.31 20.92 13.59
CA ALA A 7 -10.22 20.40 12.76
C ALA A 7 -10.16 18.86 12.75
N LEU A 8 -10.39 18.22 13.90
CA LEU A 8 -10.46 16.77 14.04
C LEU A 8 -11.64 16.19 13.25
N PHE A 9 -12.80 16.85 13.35
CA PHE A 9 -13.98 16.45 12.62
C PHE A 9 -13.83 16.65 11.10
N ALA A 10 -13.17 17.72 10.66
CA ALA A 10 -12.87 17.92 9.24
C ALA A 10 -11.99 16.79 8.66
N ARG A 11 -11.06 16.27 9.46
CA ARG A 11 -10.24 15.10 9.08
C ARG A 11 -11.03 13.79 9.15
N TYR A 12 -11.97 13.66 10.08
CA TYR A 12 -12.89 12.53 10.14
C TYR A 12 -13.79 12.48 8.92
N ILE A 13 -14.38 13.61 8.53
CA ILE A 13 -15.17 13.75 7.31
C ILE A 13 -14.32 13.32 6.11
N ALA A 14 -13.09 13.83 6.00
CA ALA A 14 -12.20 13.47 4.91
C ALA A 14 -12.04 11.94 4.77
N ALA A 15 -11.82 11.23 5.88
CA ALA A 15 -11.57 9.79 5.86
C ALA A 15 -12.85 8.93 5.70
N HIS A 16 -14.00 9.40 6.18
CA HIS A 16 -15.23 8.60 6.27
C HIS A 16 -16.36 9.04 5.34
N LEU A 17 -16.21 10.15 4.63
CA LEU A 17 -17.17 10.60 3.62
C LEU A 17 -17.21 9.57 2.49
N ARG A 18 -18.34 8.85 2.42
CA ARG A 18 -18.68 7.94 1.34
C ARG A 18 -19.93 8.45 0.67
N ALA A 19 -19.80 8.85 -0.59
CA ALA A 19 -20.91 9.41 -1.35
C ALA A 19 -20.71 9.17 -2.84
N VAL A 20 -21.80 8.84 -3.54
CA VAL A 20 -21.82 8.76 -5.00
C VAL A 20 -22.65 9.92 -5.50
N GLY A 21 -22.06 10.77 -6.32
CA GLY A 21 -22.72 11.89 -6.95
C GLY A 21 -23.49 11.48 -8.20
N ARG A 22 -24.25 12.42 -8.75
CA ARG A 22 -25.02 12.17 -9.98
C ARG A 22 -24.11 12.24 -11.21
N PRO A 23 -24.25 11.30 -12.17
CA PRO A 23 -23.69 11.46 -13.51
C PRO A 23 -24.18 12.77 -14.12
N MET A 24 -23.35 13.39 -14.96
CA MET A 24 -23.72 14.64 -15.64
C MET A 24 -23.20 14.69 -17.07
N HIS A 25 -24.04 15.21 -17.96
CA HIS A 25 -23.61 15.59 -19.31
C HIS A 25 -23.11 17.04 -19.32
N ILE A 26 -22.12 17.29 -20.16
CA ILE A 26 -21.49 18.59 -20.35
C ILE A 26 -21.87 19.05 -21.75
N THR A 27 -22.64 20.12 -21.82
CA THR A 27 -23.06 20.75 -23.07
C THR A 27 -22.35 22.08 -23.27
N ASP A 28 -21.99 22.37 -24.51
CA ASP A 28 -21.43 23.65 -24.93
C ASP A 28 -22.53 24.75 -25.03
N PRO A 29 -22.17 26.02 -25.30
CA PRO A 29 -23.14 27.11 -25.45
C PRO A 29 -24.16 26.92 -26.59
N SER A 30 -23.88 26.05 -27.56
CA SER A 30 -24.82 25.72 -28.65
C SER A 30 -25.80 24.60 -28.28
N GLY A 31 -25.62 23.99 -27.10
CA GLY A 31 -26.43 22.88 -26.60
C GLY A 31 -25.91 21.50 -27.00
N ALA A 32 -24.79 21.40 -27.71
CA ALA A 32 -24.19 20.12 -28.12
C ALA A 32 -23.42 19.47 -26.96
N THR A 33 -23.55 18.15 -26.80
CA THR A 33 -22.82 17.40 -25.77
C THR A 33 -21.34 17.30 -26.12
N VAL A 34 -20.49 17.90 -25.28
CA VAL A 34 -19.03 17.93 -25.43
C VAL A 34 -18.28 17.11 -24.39
N GLY A 35 -19.02 16.44 -23.49
CA GLY A 35 -18.47 15.50 -22.53
C GLY A 35 -19.53 14.93 -21.59
N ALA A 36 -19.13 13.99 -20.75
CA ALA A 36 -19.90 13.54 -19.60
C ALA A 36 -18.98 13.14 -18.44
N VAL A 37 -19.49 13.30 -17.22
CA VAL A 37 -18.95 12.66 -16.02
C VAL A 37 -19.82 11.43 -15.76
N ASP A 38 -19.25 10.25 -15.98
CA ASP A 38 -19.92 8.97 -15.80
C ASP A 38 -19.85 8.51 -14.34
N VAL A 39 -18.72 8.79 -13.68
CA VAL A 39 -18.44 8.42 -12.30
C VAL A 39 -18.05 9.66 -11.52
N PHE A 40 -18.84 9.99 -10.50
CA PHE A 40 -18.44 10.92 -9.45
C PHE A 40 -18.65 10.23 -8.11
N ALA A 41 -17.56 9.88 -7.42
CA ALA A 41 -17.63 9.20 -6.15
C ALA A 41 -16.57 9.72 -5.19
N VAL A 42 -16.94 9.82 -3.92
CA VAL A 42 -16.03 10.08 -2.80
C VAL A 42 -16.01 8.82 -1.95
N ASN A 43 -14.87 8.16 -1.84
CA ASN A 43 -14.69 6.95 -1.04
C ASN A 43 -13.27 6.89 -0.47
N ASP A 44 -13.16 6.40 0.77
CA ASP A 44 -11.89 6.08 1.45
C ASP A 44 -10.84 7.21 1.39
N GLY A 45 -11.28 8.45 1.61
CA GLY A 45 -10.39 9.61 1.61
C GLY A 45 -10.10 10.22 0.24
N ASN A 46 -10.64 9.66 -0.84
CA ASN A 46 -10.40 10.10 -2.20
C ASN A 46 -11.69 10.51 -2.91
N LEU A 47 -11.58 11.50 -3.79
CA LEU A 47 -12.58 11.87 -4.76
C LEU A 47 -12.14 11.35 -6.13
N ARG A 48 -12.98 10.51 -6.74
CA ARG A 48 -12.82 9.98 -8.09
C ARG A 48 -13.84 10.62 -9.03
N LEU A 49 -13.34 11.12 -10.15
CA LEU A 49 -14.11 11.71 -11.24
C LEU A 49 -13.67 11.04 -12.55
N ALA A 50 -14.53 10.24 -13.16
CA ALA A 50 -14.24 9.60 -14.44
C ALA A 50 -15.36 9.84 -15.44
N GLY A 51 -15.00 9.87 -16.72
CA GLY A 51 -15.94 10.18 -17.78
C GLY A 51 -15.24 10.35 -19.11
N TRP A 52 -15.79 11.20 -19.96
CA TRP A 52 -15.22 11.56 -21.26
C TRP A 52 -15.46 13.02 -21.62
N THR A 53 -14.61 13.60 -22.44
CA THR A 53 -14.77 14.97 -22.95
C THR A 53 -13.97 15.18 -24.23
N PHE A 54 -14.43 16.11 -25.07
CA PHE A 54 -13.66 16.66 -26.20
C PHE A 54 -12.81 17.89 -25.81
N ALA A 55 -12.76 18.25 -24.53
CA ALA A 55 -11.85 19.26 -24.00
C ALA A 55 -10.41 18.73 -23.92
N ASP A 56 -9.43 19.62 -24.01
CA ASP A 56 -8.01 19.28 -23.95
C ASP A 56 -7.56 19.04 -22.50
N ASP A 57 -8.07 19.86 -21.57
CA ASP A 57 -7.74 19.81 -20.14
C ASP A 57 -9.00 19.83 -19.27
N ILE A 58 -8.96 19.08 -18.18
CA ILE A 58 -10.02 18.99 -17.17
C ILE A 58 -9.42 19.43 -15.83
N VAL A 59 -10.05 20.37 -15.14
CA VAL A 59 -9.59 20.87 -13.85
C VAL A 59 -10.67 20.64 -12.80
N LEU A 60 -10.40 19.77 -11.84
CA LEU A 60 -11.22 19.59 -10.65
C LEU A 60 -10.86 20.64 -9.60
N HIS A 61 -11.87 21.32 -9.08
CA HIS A 61 -11.80 22.28 -7.98
C HIS A 61 -12.42 21.67 -6.74
N MET A 62 -11.62 21.60 -5.67
CA MET A 62 -12.03 21.00 -4.43
C MET A 62 -11.31 21.67 -3.27
N ASN A 63 -12.06 22.30 -2.35
CA ASN A 63 -11.52 22.85 -1.10
C ASN A 63 -10.29 23.78 -1.29
N GLY A 64 -10.25 24.54 -2.39
CA GLY A 64 -9.13 25.43 -2.73
C GLY A 64 -7.95 24.75 -3.44
N VAL A 65 -7.98 23.44 -3.64
CA VAL A 65 -7.04 22.65 -4.43
C VAL A 65 -7.56 22.49 -5.86
N LYS A 66 -6.65 22.66 -6.83
CA LYS A 66 -6.93 22.41 -8.25
C LYS A 66 -6.13 21.21 -8.71
N VAL A 67 -6.79 20.23 -9.30
CA VAL A 67 -6.15 19.04 -9.89
C VAL A 67 -6.52 18.98 -11.36
N SER A 68 -5.53 18.89 -12.23
CA SER A 68 -5.74 18.85 -13.68
C SER A 68 -5.42 17.48 -14.26
N ALA A 69 -6.16 17.07 -15.28
CA ALA A 69 -5.90 15.88 -16.08
C ALA A 69 -6.27 16.10 -17.54
N LYS A 70 -5.65 15.31 -18.43
CA LYS A 70 -5.95 15.29 -19.86
C LYS A 70 -6.88 14.13 -20.18
N ALA A 71 -7.72 14.32 -21.19
CA ALA A 71 -8.58 13.27 -21.72
C ALA A 71 -7.80 12.37 -22.69
N ASP A 72 -7.11 11.35 -22.18
CA ASP A 72 -6.22 10.49 -22.97
C ASP A 72 -6.63 9.00 -23.01
N LEU A 73 -7.68 8.62 -22.27
CA LEU A 73 -8.19 7.25 -22.22
C LEU A 73 -9.05 6.92 -23.45
N ILE A 74 -8.96 5.68 -23.91
CA ILE A 74 -9.68 5.23 -25.10
C ILE A 74 -11.14 4.93 -24.75
N ARG A 75 -12.09 5.57 -25.46
CA ARG A 75 -13.54 5.40 -25.30
C ARG A 75 -14.22 5.21 -26.66
N ASP A 76 -14.16 3.97 -27.15
CA ASP A 76 -14.71 3.61 -28.47
C ASP A 76 -16.24 3.70 -28.53
N ASP A 77 -16.91 3.57 -27.39
CA ASP A 77 -18.35 3.77 -27.23
C ASP A 77 -18.75 5.24 -27.52
N VAL A 78 -17.95 6.19 -27.04
CA VAL A 78 -18.15 7.63 -27.26
C VAL A 78 -17.89 8.00 -28.71
N THR A 79 -16.81 7.50 -29.31
CA THR A 79 -16.50 7.74 -30.72
C THR A 79 -17.61 7.24 -31.65
N LYS A 80 -18.23 6.09 -31.33
CA LYS A 80 -19.36 5.55 -32.09
C LYS A 80 -20.64 6.38 -31.93
N ALA A 81 -20.89 6.90 -30.73
CA ALA A 81 -22.11 7.63 -30.42
C ALA A 81 -22.09 9.10 -30.86
N TYR A 82 -20.94 9.77 -30.78
CA TYR A 82 -20.80 11.22 -30.97
C TYR A 82 -19.81 11.63 -32.08
N GLY A 83 -19.08 10.67 -32.68
CA GLY A 83 -17.99 10.97 -33.62
C GLY A 83 -16.75 11.55 -32.95
N GLY A 84 -15.62 11.65 -33.67
CA GLY A 84 -14.40 12.31 -33.18
C GLY A 84 -13.26 11.36 -32.74
N PRO A 85 -12.23 11.88 -32.02
CA PRO A 85 -11.05 11.11 -31.64
C PRO A 85 -11.38 9.98 -30.65
N ARG A 86 -10.56 8.91 -30.67
CA ARG A 86 -10.74 7.73 -29.80
C ARG A 86 -10.30 7.96 -28.36
N ARG A 87 -9.40 8.92 -28.13
CA ARG A 87 -8.85 9.27 -26.81
C ARG A 87 -9.59 10.50 -26.29
N VAL A 88 -10.64 10.23 -25.54
CA VAL A 88 -11.55 11.25 -24.99
C VAL A 88 -11.95 10.93 -23.56
N GLY A 89 -11.59 9.77 -23.02
CA GLY A 89 -11.88 9.38 -21.65
C GLY A 89 -10.89 10.00 -20.66
N PHE A 90 -11.33 10.17 -19.42
CA PHE A 90 -10.49 10.58 -18.31
C PHE A 90 -10.89 9.85 -17.03
N ASP A 91 -9.92 9.67 -16.13
CA ASP A 91 -10.14 9.16 -14.77
C ASP A 91 -9.21 9.91 -13.82
N LEU A 92 -9.81 10.76 -12.98
CA LEU A 92 -9.13 11.61 -12.04
C LEU A 92 -9.43 11.11 -10.63
N THR A 93 -8.41 10.68 -9.90
CA THR A 93 -8.53 10.36 -8.48
C THR A 93 -7.60 11.25 -7.66
N THR A 94 -8.15 11.97 -6.68
CA THR A 94 -7.38 12.86 -5.81
C THR A 94 -7.77 12.67 -4.34
N PRO A 95 -6.83 12.80 -3.39
CA PRO A 95 -7.15 12.87 -1.98
C PRO A 95 -8.06 14.07 -1.68
N LEU A 96 -9.12 13.85 -0.90
CA LEU A 96 -10.11 14.86 -0.54
C LEU A 96 -9.56 15.95 0.40
N GLY A 97 -8.59 15.59 1.25
CA GLY A 97 -8.04 16.47 2.28
C GLY A 97 -9.06 16.82 3.39
N PRO A 98 -8.62 17.49 4.48
CA PRO A 98 -9.53 17.91 5.56
C PRO A 98 -10.69 18.74 5.01
N THR A 99 -11.93 18.32 5.27
CA THR A 99 -13.14 18.92 4.67
C THR A 99 -14.14 19.25 5.76
N GLY A 100 -14.57 20.51 5.86
CA GLY A 100 -15.62 20.93 6.78
C GLY A 100 -17.02 20.53 6.31
N LEU A 101 -18.00 20.46 7.23
CA LEU A 101 -19.41 20.15 6.92
C LEU A 101 -19.99 20.98 5.76
N GLN A 102 -19.70 22.29 5.77
CA GLN A 102 -20.20 23.24 4.77
C GLN A 102 -19.51 23.10 3.40
N GLU A 103 -18.43 22.32 3.33
CA GLU A 103 -17.62 22.09 2.13
C GLU A 103 -17.98 20.75 1.45
N ILE A 104 -18.73 19.85 2.11
CA ILE A 104 -19.12 18.49 1.64
C ILE A 104 -19.95 18.49 0.33
N GLY A 105 -20.23 19.63 -0.29
CA GLY A 105 -20.91 19.70 -1.59
C GLY A 105 -20.35 20.77 -2.52
N ARG A 106 -19.20 21.37 -2.21
CA ARG A 106 -18.59 22.45 -3.00
C ARG A 106 -17.50 21.93 -3.92
N PHE A 107 -17.88 20.98 -4.77
CA PHE A 107 -17.00 20.43 -5.80
C PHE A 107 -17.35 21.06 -7.15
N GLY A 108 -16.33 21.50 -7.87
CA GLY A 108 -16.47 22.09 -9.20
C GLY A 108 -15.55 21.39 -10.18
N VAL A 109 -15.94 21.35 -11.45
CA VAL A 109 -15.08 20.89 -12.54
C VAL A 109 -15.14 21.88 -13.68
N GLU A 110 -13.97 22.17 -14.25
CA GLU A 110 -13.79 23.01 -15.43
C GLU A 110 -13.24 22.15 -16.58
N PHE A 111 -13.77 22.40 -17.77
CA PHE A 111 -13.32 21.77 -19.01
C PHE A 111 -12.80 22.86 -19.93
N HIS A 112 -11.52 22.78 -20.32
CA HIS A 112 -10.85 23.76 -21.17
C HIS A 112 -10.52 23.15 -22.53
N ARG A 113 -10.97 23.80 -23.60
CA ARG A 113 -10.60 23.44 -24.97
C ARG A 113 -9.85 24.59 -25.62
N VAL A 114 -8.72 24.27 -26.24
CA VAL A 114 -7.82 25.23 -26.90
C VAL A 114 -7.73 24.91 -28.40
N ARG A 115 -7.86 23.64 -28.80
CA ARG A 115 -7.85 23.25 -30.23
C ARG A 115 -9.25 23.35 -30.85
N ASN A 116 -9.37 24.22 -31.87
CA ASN A 116 -10.59 24.58 -32.62
C ASN A 116 -11.63 25.41 -31.84
N GLY A 117 -11.20 26.56 -31.30
CA GLY A 117 -12.05 27.51 -30.57
C GLY A 117 -11.85 27.41 -29.07
N THR A 118 -11.59 28.56 -28.42
CA THR A 118 -11.32 28.62 -26.98
C THR A 118 -12.62 28.71 -26.21
N TRP A 119 -12.94 27.69 -25.43
CA TRP A 119 -14.04 27.75 -24.47
C TRP A 119 -13.66 27.07 -23.15
N THR A 120 -14.29 27.54 -22.07
CA THR A 120 -14.17 26.97 -20.74
C THR A 120 -15.57 26.75 -20.19
N ILE A 121 -15.88 25.52 -19.77
CA ILE A 121 -17.17 25.15 -19.20
C ILE A 121 -16.97 24.75 -17.74
N ALA A 122 -17.53 25.53 -16.82
CA ALA A 122 -17.55 25.23 -15.39
C ALA A 122 -18.88 24.57 -14.98
N ARG A 123 -18.81 23.51 -14.18
CA ARG A 123 -19.97 22.81 -13.61
C ARG A 123 -19.75 22.49 -12.14
N SER A 124 -20.81 22.64 -11.34
CA SER A 124 -20.81 22.21 -9.94
C SER A 124 -21.27 20.76 -9.84
N LEU A 125 -20.47 19.94 -9.17
CA LEU A 125 -20.75 18.53 -8.91
C LEU A 125 -21.63 18.42 -7.66
N LYS A 126 -22.76 17.72 -7.78
CA LYS A 126 -23.76 17.59 -6.70
C LYS A 126 -23.78 16.18 -6.12
N LEU A 127 -23.75 16.11 -4.79
CA LEU A 127 -23.99 14.87 -4.04
C LEU A 127 -25.48 14.79 -3.63
N PRO A 128 -26.19 13.70 -3.96
CA PRO A 128 -27.56 13.47 -3.50
C PRO A 128 -27.58 13.24 -1.99
N HIS A 129 -28.71 13.55 -1.35
CA HIS A 129 -28.95 13.33 0.09
C HIS A 129 -27.89 13.96 1.03
N LEU A 130 -27.33 15.11 0.65
CA LEU A 130 -26.26 15.78 1.40
C LEU A 130 -26.57 15.96 2.89
N GLY A 131 -27.79 16.38 3.25
CA GLY A 131 -28.19 16.56 4.65
C GLY A 131 -28.16 15.25 5.46
N TRP A 132 -28.56 14.13 4.85
CA TRP A 132 -28.51 12.81 5.48
C TRP A 132 -27.07 12.31 5.64
N ILE A 133 -26.21 12.55 4.65
CA ILE A 133 -24.78 12.23 4.70
C ILE A 133 -24.11 13.03 5.83
N GLN A 134 -24.38 14.33 5.91
CA GLN A 134 -23.86 15.21 6.96
C GLN A 134 -24.31 14.75 8.36
N ALA A 135 -25.61 14.48 8.54
CA ALA A 135 -26.13 14.00 9.82
C ALA A 135 -25.50 12.66 10.24
N ARG A 136 -25.39 11.70 9.31
CA ARG A 136 -24.76 10.40 9.57
C ARG A 136 -23.29 10.52 9.97
N LEU A 137 -22.55 11.42 9.33
CA LEU A 137 -21.14 11.69 9.67
C LEU A 137 -21.00 12.30 11.06
N VAL A 138 -21.86 13.25 11.43
CA VAL A 138 -21.88 13.84 12.77
C VAL A 138 -22.18 12.77 13.82
N ILE A 139 -23.22 11.96 13.63
CA ILE A 139 -23.61 10.90 14.58
C ILE A 139 -22.46 9.88 14.74
N LYS A 140 -21.92 9.38 13.63
CA LYS A 140 -20.81 8.41 13.67
C LYS A 140 -19.56 9.00 14.30
N PHE A 141 -19.27 10.28 14.08
CA PHE A 141 -18.15 10.95 14.72
C PHE A 141 -18.33 11.05 16.23
N ILE A 142 -19.53 11.41 16.71
CA ILE A 142 -19.83 11.47 18.14
C ILE A 142 -19.65 10.08 18.78
N ILE A 143 -20.20 9.03 18.16
CA ILE A 143 -20.03 7.64 18.63
C ILE A 143 -18.55 7.27 18.69
N ALA A 144 -17.81 7.54 17.61
CA ALA A 144 -16.37 7.24 17.55
C ALA A 144 -15.60 8.01 18.62
N LEU A 145 -15.94 9.27 18.90
CA LEU A 145 -15.33 10.08 19.95
C LEU A 145 -15.59 9.50 21.35
N VAL A 146 -16.85 9.09 21.62
CA VAL A 146 -17.25 8.46 22.89
C VAL A 146 -16.48 7.16 23.12
N LEU A 147 -16.36 6.31 22.09
CA LEU A 147 -15.60 5.06 22.16
C LEU A 147 -14.10 5.29 22.42
N GLN A 148 -13.57 6.48 22.14
CA GLN A 148 -12.17 6.84 22.41
C GLN A 148 -11.97 7.59 23.73
N LEU A 149 -13.02 7.85 24.51
CA LEU A 149 -12.89 8.51 25.82
C LEU A 149 -11.92 7.80 26.79
N PRO A 150 -11.89 6.44 26.87
CA PRO A 150 -10.91 5.76 27.71
C PRO A 150 -9.47 5.99 27.26
N ALA A 151 -9.22 6.01 25.95
CA ALA A 151 -7.89 6.30 25.39
C ALA A 151 -7.50 7.77 25.62
N TYR A 152 -8.45 8.70 25.53
CA TYR A 152 -8.24 10.11 25.84
C TYR A 152 -7.95 10.35 27.33
N ALA A 153 -8.68 9.68 28.23
CA ALA A 153 -8.41 9.72 29.66
C ALA A 153 -7.01 9.16 29.97
N GLY A 154 -6.65 8.02 29.37
CA GLY A 154 -5.30 7.45 29.45
C GLY A 154 -4.21 8.40 28.95
N TRP A 155 -4.44 9.09 27.84
CA TRP A 155 -3.54 10.14 27.34
C TRP A 155 -3.41 11.32 28.31
N ARG A 156 -4.52 11.78 28.91
CA ARG A 156 -4.49 12.91 29.85
C ARG A 156 -3.66 12.61 31.09
N VAL A 157 -3.71 11.36 31.56
CA VAL A 157 -2.98 10.91 32.75
C VAL A 157 -1.52 10.60 32.43
N ARG A 158 -1.24 9.86 31.34
CA ARG A 158 0.09 9.30 31.07
C ARG A 158 0.90 10.07 30.02
N ARG A 159 0.28 11.01 29.29
CA ARG A 159 0.86 11.77 28.17
C ARG A 159 1.51 10.93 27.04
N ASP A 160 1.28 9.62 27.04
CA ASP A 160 1.87 8.67 26.10
C ASP A 160 1.34 8.90 24.65
N PRO A 161 2.24 9.12 23.67
CA PRO A 161 1.90 9.27 22.25
C PRO A 161 1.08 8.11 21.65
N ALA A 162 1.19 6.89 22.19
CA ALA A 162 0.45 5.71 21.73
C ALA A 162 -1.07 5.89 21.87
N PHE A 163 -1.54 6.57 22.93
CA PHE A 163 -2.97 6.89 23.08
C PHE A 163 -3.44 7.90 22.03
N ARG A 164 -2.62 8.91 21.68
CA ARG A 164 -2.94 9.86 20.60
C ARG A 164 -3.08 9.12 19.27
N THR A 165 -2.24 8.12 19.02
CA THR A 165 -2.32 7.24 17.85
C THR A 165 -3.57 6.34 17.91
N ARG A 166 -3.89 5.76 19.07
CA ARG A 166 -5.10 4.95 19.29
C ARG A 166 -6.37 5.76 19.03
N ILE A 167 -6.44 6.99 19.53
CA ILE A 167 -7.56 7.92 19.27
C ILE A 167 -7.66 8.21 17.76
N LYS A 168 -6.55 8.56 17.10
CA LYS A 168 -6.54 8.79 15.64
C LYS A 168 -6.97 7.54 14.83
N ARG A 169 -6.61 6.33 15.28
CA ARG A 169 -7.03 5.05 14.68
C ARG A 169 -8.51 4.75 14.94
N GLY A 170 -8.98 4.91 16.18
CA GLY A 170 -10.37 4.68 16.54
C GLY A 170 -11.33 5.68 15.88
N LEU A 171 -10.83 6.87 15.54
CA LEU A 171 -11.52 7.83 14.69
C LEU A 171 -11.33 7.56 13.19
N GLY A 172 -10.49 6.61 12.78
CA GLY A 172 -10.18 6.31 11.37
C GLY A 172 -9.57 7.48 10.58
N ILE A 173 -8.83 8.38 11.23
CA ILE A 173 -8.27 9.61 10.64
C ILE A 173 -6.82 9.43 10.14
N CYS A 174 -6.16 8.35 10.57
CA CYS A 174 -4.94 7.89 9.91
C CYS A 174 -5.34 6.86 8.86
N PRO A 175 -4.76 6.90 7.64
CA PRO A 175 -4.80 5.76 6.75
C PRO A 175 -4.08 4.62 7.47
N VAL A 176 -4.84 3.79 8.16
CA VAL A 176 -4.38 2.48 8.56
C VAL A 176 -4.55 1.69 7.28
N HIS A 177 -3.45 1.32 6.62
CA HIS A 177 -3.50 0.13 5.78
C HIS A 177 -4.07 -0.95 6.68
N HIS A 178 -5.35 -1.29 6.50
CA HIS A 178 -5.99 -2.35 7.25
C HIS A 178 -5.32 -3.64 6.81
N ALA A 179 -4.15 -3.92 7.41
CA ALA A 179 -3.60 -5.25 7.46
C ALA A 179 -4.65 -6.05 8.22
N ARG A 180 -5.41 -6.82 7.45
CA ARG A 180 -6.26 -7.86 8.01
C ARG A 180 -5.35 -8.80 8.78
N GLU A 181 -5.86 -9.30 9.89
CA GLU A 181 -5.20 -10.38 10.59
C GLU A 181 -4.94 -11.50 9.59
N LEU A 182 -3.68 -11.92 9.51
CA LEU A 182 -3.30 -13.12 8.81
C LEU A 182 -3.88 -14.29 9.59
N ASP A 183 -4.37 -15.26 8.86
CA ASP A 183 -4.89 -16.47 9.44
C ASP A 183 -3.83 -17.13 10.35
N PRO A 184 -4.11 -17.27 11.66
CA PRO A 184 -3.14 -17.81 12.62
C PRO A 184 -2.81 -19.27 12.35
N ASP A 185 -3.69 -20.02 11.67
CA ASP A 185 -3.51 -21.42 11.33
C ASP A 185 -2.90 -21.60 9.93
N LEU A 186 -2.49 -20.53 9.23
CA LEU A 186 -1.98 -20.56 7.85
C LEU A 186 -0.88 -21.59 7.61
N PHE A 187 0.03 -21.76 8.57
CA PHE A 187 1.16 -22.70 8.51
C PHE A 187 1.06 -23.81 9.57
N ARG A 188 -0.10 -23.94 10.23
CA ARG A 188 -0.26 -24.98 11.24
C ARG A 188 -0.22 -26.33 10.57
N ALA A 189 0.78 -27.13 10.93
CA ALA A 189 0.96 -28.46 10.37
C ALA A 189 -0.29 -29.30 10.64
N ASN A 190 -0.87 -29.85 9.58
CA ASN A 190 -1.87 -30.89 9.65
C ASN A 190 -1.53 -31.96 8.61
N ALA A 191 -1.65 -33.23 8.98
CA ALA A 191 -1.49 -34.33 8.04
C ALA A 191 -2.88 -34.61 7.44
N PRO A 192 -3.21 -34.08 6.25
CA PRO A 192 -4.50 -34.38 5.64
C PRO A 192 -4.59 -35.88 5.35
N PRO A 193 -5.81 -36.46 5.37
CA PRO A 193 -5.99 -37.88 5.08
C PRO A 193 -5.47 -38.24 3.68
N VAL A 194 -5.05 -39.48 3.45
CA VAL A 194 -4.64 -39.90 2.10
C VAL A 194 -5.85 -39.91 1.17
N ILE A 195 -5.72 -39.34 -0.03
CA ILE A 195 -6.74 -39.43 -1.08
C ILE A 195 -6.41 -40.60 -2.00
N THR A 196 -7.40 -41.42 -2.29
CA THR A 196 -7.30 -42.58 -3.20
C THR A 196 -8.22 -42.47 -4.42
N VAL A 197 -8.85 -41.31 -4.63
CA VAL A 197 -9.77 -41.06 -5.74
C VAL A 197 -9.00 -40.91 -7.06
N SER A 198 -9.44 -41.61 -8.10
CA SER A 198 -8.86 -41.52 -9.44
C SER A 198 -9.28 -40.23 -10.17
N VAL A 199 -8.41 -39.75 -11.05
CA VAL A 199 -8.63 -38.52 -11.83
C VAL A 199 -8.55 -38.76 -13.33
N THR A 200 -9.42 -38.07 -14.08
CA THR A 200 -9.37 -38.00 -15.54
C THR A 200 -9.01 -36.57 -15.98
N ILE A 201 -7.84 -36.41 -16.56
CA ILE A 201 -7.33 -35.13 -17.05
C ILE A 201 -7.83 -34.92 -18.48
N ILE A 202 -8.39 -33.76 -18.76
CA ILE A 202 -8.79 -33.32 -20.11
C ILE A 202 -7.82 -32.22 -20.53
N LEU A 203 -7.05 -32.48 -21.58
CA LEU A 203 -6.01 -31.57 -22.05
C LEU A 203 -6.27 -31.21 -23.53
N PRO A 204 -6.92 -30.06 -23.81
CA PRO A 204 -7.07 -29.56 -25.17
C PRO A 204 -5.75 -28.95 -25.67
N VAL A 205 -5.43 -29.23 -26.93
CA VAL A 205 -4.16 -28.83 -27.56
C VAL A 205 -4.43 -28.07 -28.85
N PHE A 206 -3.86 -26.88 -28.92
CA PHE A 206 -3.76 -26.08 -30.14
C PHE A 206 -2.40 -25.36 -30.14
N ASN A 207 -1.42 -25.90 -30.89
CA ASN A 207 -0.04 -25.41 -30.98
C ASN A 207 0.78 -25.51 -29.66
N ALA A 208 1.80 -24.64 -29.50
CA ALA A 208 2.70 -24.55 -28.34
C ALA A 208 3.54 -25.81 -28.06
N HIS A 209 4.18 -26.37 -29.10
CA HIS A 209 4.93 -27.64 -29.06
C HIS A 209 5.87 -27.80 -27.86
N ASP A 210 6.71 -26.81 -27.57
CA ASP A 210 7.74 -26.94 -26.52
C ASP A 210 7.13 -26.88 -25.10
N LEU A 211 6.08 -26.07 -24.92
CA LEU A 211 5.33 -26.03 -23.66
C LEU A 211 4.53 -27.31 -23.44
N LEU A 212 3.90 -27.83 -24.50
CA LEU A 212 3.15 -29.07 -24.46
C LEU A 212 4.02 -30.26 -24.04
N LYS A 213 5.24 -30.37 -24.58
CA LYS A 213 6.20 -31.42 -24.17
C LYS A 213 6.48 -31.38 -22.67
N GLU A 214 6.73 -30.19 -22.15
CA GLU A 214 7.00 -29.99 -20.73
C GLU A 214 5.76 -30.28 -19.87
N ALA A 215 4.57 -29.82 -20.29
CA ALA A 215 3.32 -30.09 -19.59
C ALA A 215 3.01 -31.60 -19.51
N LEU A 216 3.13 -32.32 -20.62
CA LEU A 216 2.92 -33.78 -20.67
C LEU A 216 3.92 -34.53 -19.78
N ARG A 217 5.20 -34.14 -19.82
CA ARG A 217 6.24 -34.72 -18.95
C ARG A 217 5.89 -34.50 -17.48
N ARG A 218 5.50 -33.27 -17.10
CA ARG A 218 5.10 -32.95 -15.72
C ARG A 218 3.86 -33.71 -15.28
N VAL A 219 2.88 -33.94 -16.14
CA VAL A 219 1.72 -34.79 -15.80
C VAL A 219 2.19 -36.20 -15.41
N VAL A 220 3.13 -36.79 -16.15
CA VAL A 220 3.67 -38.12 -15.84
C VAL A 220 4.48 -38.10 -14.54
N ASP A 221 5.40 -37.15 -14.40
CA ASP A 221 6.37 -37.11 -13.30
C ASP A 221 5.73 -36.70 -11.96
N ASN A 222 4.70 -35.86 -11.99
CA ASN A 222 4.22 -35.15 -10.81
C ASN A 222 2.82 -35.55 -10.32
N THR A 223 2.06 -36.34 -11.08
CA THR A 223 0.69 -36.75 -10.69
C THR A 223 0.75 -37.92 -9.71
N ASP A 224 0.28 -37.68 -8.49
CA ASP A 224 0.41 -38.59 -7.34
C ASP A 224 -0.80 -39.51 -7.11
N LEU A 225 -1.85 -39.36 -7.91
CA LEU A 225 -3.06 -40.19 -7.85
C LEU A 225 -3.09 -41.21 -8.99
N GLN A 226 -4.00 -42.18 -8.95
CA GLN A 226 -4.32 -42.92 -10.17
C GLN A 226 -4.95 -41.97 -11.19
N TRP A 227 -4.38 -41.93 -12.40
CA TRP A 227 -4.77 -40.95 -13.39
C TRP A 227 -4.89 -41.54 -14.79
N ARG A 228 -5.72 -40.90 -15.59
CA ARG A 228 -5.78 -41.06 -17.05
C ARG A 228 -5.90 -39.69 -17.72
N ILE A 229 -5.59 -39.62 -19.00
CA ILE A 229 -5.63 -38.36 -19.77
C ILE A 229 -6.35 -38.53 -21.10
N ILE A 230 -7.18 -37.53 -21.42
CA ILE A 230 -7.85 -37.38 -22.71
C ILE A 230 -7.22 -36.16 -23.38
N LEU A 231 -6.41 -36.42 -24.40
CA LEU A 231 -5.79 -35.41 -25.25
C LEU A 231 -6.80 -35.06 -26.35
N ILE A 232 -7.10 -33.77 -26.53
CA ILE A 232 -7.90 -33.31 -27.67
C ILE A 232 -7.02 -32.47 -28.59
N GLU A 233 -6.68 -33.02 -29.74
CA GLU A 233 -5.99 -32.29 -30.81
C GLU A 233 -7.01 -31.46 -31.58
N ASP A 234 -6.91 -30.13 -31.51
CA ASP A 234 -7.88 -29.20 -32.10
C ASP A 234 -7.39 -28.56 -33.41
N CYS A 235 -6.88 -29.39 -34.32
CA CYS A 235 -6.42 -29.00 -35.64
C CYS A 235 -5.32 -27.93 -35.59
N SER A 236 -4.23 -28.24 -34.88
CA SER A 236 -3.05 -27.40 -34.69
C SER A 236 -2.39 -27.04 -36.02
N THR A 237 -2.01 -25.78 -36.16
CA THR A 237 -1.29 -25.29 -37.35
C THR A 237 0.18 -25.70 -37.34
N ASP A 238 0.77 -25.92 -36.16
CA ASP A 238 2.11 -26.48 -36.02
C ASP A 238 2.09 -27.99 -36.32
N LYS A 239 2.62 -28.36 -37.48
CA LYS A 239 2.65 -29.74 -37.99
C LYS A 239 3.39 -30.72 -37.08
N ARG A 240 4.16 -30.24 -36.09
CA ARG A 240 4.88 -31.09 -35.11
C ARG A 240 3.98 -31.62 -34.00
N ILE A 241 2.81 -31.00 -33.76
CA ILE A 241 1.92 -31.34 -32.64
C ILE A 241 1.28 -32.72 -32.81
N LEU A 242 0.65 -32.98 -33.96
CA LEU A 242 -0.08 -34.24 -34.18
C LEU A 242 0.84 -35.47 -34.10
N PRO A 243 2.03 -35.50 -34.74
CA PRO A 243 2.99 -36.59 -34.56
C PRO A 243 3.42 -36.78 -33.11
N LEU A 244 3.65 -35.67 -32.38
CA LEU A 244 4.00 -35.71 -30.95
C LEU A 244 2.89 -36.36 -30.12
N LEU A 245 1.64 -35.94 -30.30
CA LEU A 245 0.51 -36.47 -29.53
C LEU A 245 0.22 -37.94 -29.84
N ARG A 246 0.29 -38.35 -31.12
CA ARG A 246 0.13 -39.76 -31.51
C ARG A 246 1.21 -40.64 -30.90
N ALA A 247 2.48 -40.23 -31.00
CA ALA A 247 3.60 -40.96 -30.42
C ALA A 247 3.48 -41.04 -28.89
N TRP A 248 3.14 -39.93 -28.23
CA TRP A 248 2.99 -39.87 -26.78
C TRP A 248 1.81 -40.73 -26.29
N SER A 249 0.65 -40.66 -26.97
CA SER A 249 -0.53 -41.46 -26.64
C SER A 249 -0.29 -42.95 -26.85
N LEU A 250 0.48 -43.34 -27.87
CA LEU A 250 0.88 -44.73 -28.08
C LEU A 250 1.80 -45.25 -26.97
N ALA A 251 2.76 -44.42 -26.53
CA ALA A 251 3.68 -44.75 -25.45
C ALA A 251 2.99 -44.87 -24.07
N HIS A 252 1.80 -44.29 -23.91
CA HIS A 252 1.00 -44.30 -22.66
C HIS A 252 -0.40 -44.86 -22.90
N ASN A 253 -0.54 -45.86 -23.78
CA ASN A 253 -1.84 -46.40 -24.21
C ASN A 253 -2.68 -47.03 -23.08
N ASP A 254 -2.05 -47.35 -21.95
CA ASP A 254 -2.68 -47.84 -20.73
C ASP A 254 -3.54 -46.77 -20.04
N ARG A 255 -3.23 -45.48 -20.27
CA ARG A 255 -3.85 -44.35 -19.55
C ARG A 255 -4.14 -43.12 -20.41
N ALA A 256 -3.76 -43.10 -21.68
CA ALA A 256 -3.95 -41.98 -22.59
C ALA A 256 -4.93 -42.30 -23.71
N THR A 257 -5.85 -41.38 -24.00
CA THR A 257 -6.69 -41.40 -25.19
C THR A 257 -6.49 -40.12 -25.99
N LEU A 258 -6.22 -40.24 -27.29
CA LEU A 258 -6.16 -39.12 -28.21
C LEU A 258 -7.47 -38.99 -29.00
N LEU A 259 -8.07 -37.80 -28.98
CA LEU A 259 -9.22 -37.41 -29.78
C LEU A 259 -8.78 -36.34 -30.78
N GLU A 260 -8.85 -36.65 -32.07
CA GLU A 260 -8.49 -35.71 -33.15
C GLU A 260 -9.74 -35.00 -33.67
N ASN A 261 -9.64 -33.69 -33.93
CA ASN A 261 -10.70 -32.91 -34.59
C ASN A 261 -10.33 -32.65 -36.06
N ASP A 262 -11.30 -32.83 -36.95
CA ASP A 262 -11.09 -32.60 -38.39
C ASP A 262 -10.93 -31.11 -38.75
N GLN A 263 -11.34 -30.21 -37.85
CA GLN A 263 -11.23 -28.77 -37.99
C GLN A 263 -11.04 -28.12 -36.60
N ASN A 264 -10.54 -26.88 -36.55
CA ASN A 264 -10.41 -26.13 -35.30
C ASN A 264 -11.81 -25.78 -34.75
N LEU A 265 -12.24 -26.50 -33.71
CA LEU A 265 -13.54 -26.32 -33.06
C LEU A 265 -13.49 -25.24 -31.96
N GLY A 266 -12.28 -24.87 -31.51
CA GLY A 266 -12.06 -23.96 -30.40
C GLY A 266 -12.21 -24.65 -29.04
N PHE A 267 -11.79 -23.94 -27.99
CA PHE A 267 -11.66 -24.48 -26.64
C PHE A 267 -12.94 -25.15 -26.13
N VAL A 268 -14.09 -24.45 -26.20
CA VAL A 268 -15.36 -24.91 -25.61
C VAL A 268 -15.81 -26.25 -26.21
N LYS A 269 -15.81 -26.37 -27.54
CA LYS A 269 -16.28 -27.59 -28.23
C LYS A 269 -15.31 -28.75 -28.05
N SER A 270 -14.00 -28.47 -28.05
CA SER A 270 -12.94 -29.46 -27.81
C SER A 270 -13.01 -30.02 -26.39
N VAL A 271 -13.17 -29.14 -25.39
CA VAL A 271 -13.38 -29.54 -23.99
C VAL A 271 -14.68 -30.32 -23.83
N ASN A 272 -15.79 -29.90 -24.44
CA ASN A 272 -17.05 -30.66 -24.39
C ASN A 272 -16.94 -32.07 -24.98
N LYS A 273 -16.13 -32.27 -26.02
CA LYS A 273 -15.81 -33.61 -26.55
C LYS A 273 -15.10 -34.45 -25.50
N GLY A 274 -14.11 -33.87 -24.81
CA GLY A 274 -13.43 -34.48 -23.68
C GLY A 274 -14.35 -34.80 -22.50
N LEU A 275 -15.19 -33.85 -22.07
CA LEU A 275 -16.12 -34.01 -20.95
C LEU A 275 -17.10 -35.17 -21.17
N ARG A 276 -17.66 -35.28 -22.39
CA ARG A 276 -18.51 -36.42 -22.75
C ARG A 276 -17.76 -37.75 -22.71
N TYR A 277 -16.51 -37.77 -23.18
CA TYR A 277 -15.70 -38.98 -23.17
C TYR A 277 -15.33 -39.40 -21.74
N ALA A 278 -15.04 -38.44 -20.86
CA ALA A 278 -14.69 -38.66 -19.46
C ALA A 278 -15.81 -39.32 -18.64
N GLN A 279 -17.08 -39.17 -19.04
CA GLN A 279 -18.22 -39.79 -18.32
C GLN A 279 -18.23 -41.32 -18.33
N ARG A 280 -17.36 -41.96 -19.13
CA ARG A 280 -17.15 -43.42 -19.09
C ARG A 280 -16.64 -43.91 -17.74
N TRP A 281 -16.13 -43.00 -16.90
CA TRP A 281 -15.58 -43.32 -15.60
C TRP A 281 -16.17 -42.42 -14.50
N PRO A 282 -16.20 -42.90 -13.24
CA PRO A 282 -16.69 -42.11 -12.09
C PRO A 282 -15.63 -41.14 -11.52
N ASP A 283 -14.49 -40.98 -12.19
CA ASP A 283 -13.35 -40.18 -11.77
C ASP A 283 -13.65 -38.69 -11.68
N THR A 284 -12.95 -38.02 -10.76
CA THR A 284 -12.87 -36.55 -10.76
C THR A 284 -12.24 -36.07 -12.05
N VAL A 285 -12.88 -35.10 -12.71
CA VAL A 285 -12.38 -34.57 -13.98
C VAL A 285 -11.54 -33.32 -13.71
N ILE A 286 -10.40 -33.21 -14.38
CA ILE A 286 -9.55 -32.02 -14.30
C ILE A 286 -9.40 -31.43 -15.69
N LEU A 287 -9.82 -30.18 -15.88
CA LEU A 287 -9.44 -29.40 -17.05
C LEU A 287 -8.02 -28.89 -16.85
N LEU A 288 -7.12 -29.19 -17.78
CA LEU A 288 -5.72 -28.76 -17.73
C LEU A 288 -5.29 -28.20 -19.08
N ASN A 289 -4.94 -26.92 -19.12
CA ASN A 289 -4.37 -26.32 -20.32
C ASN A 289 -2.98 -26.89 -20.64
N SER A 290 -2.62 -26.89 -21.92
CA SER A 290 -1.32 -27.35 -22.42
C SER A 290 -0.13 -26.44 -22.03
N ASP A 291 -0.39 -25.30 -21.39
CA ASP A 291 0.59 -24.34 -20.86
C ASP A 291 0.52 -24.17 -19.33
N ALA A 292 -0.15 -25.09 -18.64
CA ALA A 292 -0.17 -25.19 -17.19
C ALA A 292 0.91 -26.19 -16.70
N LEU A 293 1.87 -25.70 -15.92
CA LEU A 293 3.00 -26.47 -15.42
C LEU A 293 2.73 -26.95 -14.00
N VAL A 294 2.24 -28.20 -13.90
CA VAL A 294 1.88 -28.79 -12.61
C VAL A 294 3.12 -29.16 -11.78
N PRO A 295 3.17 -28.81 -10.48
CA PRO A 295 4.26 -29.18 -9.58
C PRO A 295 4.08 -30.59 -9.00
N ALA A 296 5.06 -31.10 -8.26
CA ALA A 296 5.01 -32.42 -7.61
C ALA A 296 3.76 -32.58 -6.71
N ASN A 297 3.11 -33.74 -6.73
CA ASN A 297 1.94 -34.08 -5.89
C ASN A 297 0.78 -33.09 -6.01
N TRP A 298 0.53 -32.57 -7.22
CA TRP A 298 -0.48 -31.54 -7.43
C TRP A 298 -1.91 -32.08 -7.39
N ALA A 299 -2.15 -33.30 -7.88
CA ALA A 299 -3.50 -33.78 -8.15
C ALA A 299 -4.27 -34.03 -6.84
N SER A 300 -3.64 -34.68 -5.85
CA SER A 300 -4.28 -34.86 -4.54
C SER A 300 -4.54 -33.54 -3.83
N ARG A 301 -3.66 -32.54 -3.99
CA ARG A 301 -3.86 -31.20 -3.42
C ARG A 301 -5.02 -30.46 -4.11
N LEU A 302 -5.12 -30.56 -5.43
CA LEU A 302 -6.18 -29.91 -6.20
C LEU A 302 -7.57 -30.48 -5.87
N ILE A 303 -7.72 -31.81 -5.83
CA ILE A 303 -9.05 -32.43 -5.64
C ILE A 303 -9.48 -32.50 -4.18
N ARG A 304 -8.60 -32.15 -3.24
CA ARG A 304 -8.85 -32.22 -1.80
C ARG A 304 -10.19 -31.60 -1.37
N PRO A 305 -10.54 -30.36 -1.76
CA PRO A 305 -11.83 -29.78 -1.36
C PRO A 305 -13.03 -30.53 -1.93
N LEU A 306 -12.91 -31.20 -3.09
CA LEU A 306 -14.00 -32.01 -3.67
C LEU A 306 -14.30 -33.25 -2.84
N VAL A 307 -13.29 -33.80 -2.16
CA VAL A 307 -13.43 -34.96 -1.27
C VAL A 307 -13.94 -34.54 0.10
N GLU A 308 -13.45 -33.42 0.63
CA GLU A 308 -13.77 -32.99 2.00
C GLU A 308 -15.07 -32.19 2.13
N TYR A 309 -15.47 -31.44 1.10
CA TYR A 309 -16.59 -30.49 1.20
C TYR A 309 -17.81 -31.00 0.41
N PRO A 310 -18.94 -31.30 1.07
CA PRO A 310 -20.09 -31.95 0.41
C PRO A 310 -20.70 -31.19 -0.78
N ARG A 311 -20.50 -29.87 -0.84
CA ARG A 311 -21.02 -29.00 -1.90
C ARG A 311 -19.95 -28.54 -2.90
N ALA A 312 -18.71 -29.01 -2.78
CA ALA A 312 -17.66 -28.58 -3.70
C ALA A 312 -17.90 -29.10 -5.11
N ALA A 313 -18.10 -28.16 -6.02
CA ALA A 313 -18.35 -28.36 -7.43
C ALA A 313 -17.07 -28.18 -8.26
N THR A 314 -16.32 -27.12 -7.98
CA THR A 314 -15.03 -26.87 -8.63
C THR A 314 -13.94 -26.48 -7.64
N VAL A 315 -12.69 -26.77 -8.02
CA VAL A 315 -11.50 -26.28 -7.32
C VAL A 315 -10.50 -25.74 -8.33
N THR A 316 -9.95 -24.57 -8.04
CA THR A 316 -8.89 -23.92 -8.84
C THR A 316 -7.67 -23.67 -7.94
N PRO A 317 -6.44 -23.95 -8.39
CA PRO A 317 -5.25 -23.63 -7.62
C PRO A 317 -4.91 -22.14 -7.68
N MET A 318 -4.01 -21.70 -6.80
CA MET A 318 -3.37 -20.39 -6.96
C MET A 318 -2.44 -20.42 -8.19
N SER A 319 -2.22 -19.27 -8.83
CA SER A 319 -1.35 -19.18 -10.02
C SER A 319 -0.74 -17.79 -10.18
N ASN A 320 0.21 -17.65 -11.10
CA ASN A 320 0.74 -16.37 -11.56
C ASN A 320 -0.19 -15.66 -12.56
N ASP A 321 -1.16 -16.35 -13.17
CA ASP A 321 -2.14 -15.78 -14.10
C ASP A 321 -3.46 -16.56 -14.05
N ALA A 322 -4.28 -16.26 -13.04
CA ALA A 322 -5.58 -16.92 -12.81
C ALA A 322 -6.60 -15.97 -12.15
N GLU A 323 -6.71 -14.74 -12.66
CA GLU A 323 -7.68 -13.73 -12.22
C GLU A 323 -7.71 -13.56 -10.68
N ILE A 324 -8.83 -13.87 -10.02
CA ILE A 324 -9.03 -13.76 -8.57
C ILE A 324 -8.11 -14.69 -7.75
N PHE A 325 -7.48 -15.69 -8.38
CA PHE A 325 -6.50 -16.60 -7.77
C PHE A 325 -5.04 -16.18 -8.02
N THR A 326 -4.82 -15.04 -8.70
CA THR A 326 -3.47 -14.57 -9.07
C THR A 326 -2.64 -14.13 -7.87
N ALA A 327 -1.46 -14.73 -7.67
CA ALA A 327 -0.41 -14.23 -6.79
C ALA A 327 0.76 -13.71 -7.64
N PRO A 328 1.48 -12.64 -7.22
CA PRO A 328 1.48 -12.00 -5.90
C PRO A 328 0.32 -11.04 -5.63
N LEU A 329 -0.27 -10.45 -6.66
CA LEU A 329 -1.33 -9.45 -6.53
C LEU A 329 -2.59 -9.93 -7.28
N ILE A 330 -3.74 -9.81 -6.62
CA ILE A 330 -5.03 -10.26 -7.20
C ILE A 330 -5.27 -9.58 -8.55
N CYS A 331 -5.68 -10.36 -9.55
CA CYS A 331 -5.93 -9.91 -10.93
C CYS A 331 -4.75 -9.17 -11.61
N ALA A 332 -3.51 -9.38 -11.16
CA ALA A 332 -2.33 -8.74 -11.72
C ALA A 332 -1.26 -9.78 -12.12
N PRO A 333 -1.38 -10.35 -13.34
CA PRO A 333 -0.59 -11.50 -13.74
C PRO A 333 0.91 -11.21 -13.83
N GLN A 334 1.73 -12.22 -13.53
CA GLN A 334 3.19 -12.15 -13.58
C GLN A 334 3.76 -13.20 -14.51
N LYS A 335 4.82 -12.82 -15.23
CA LYS A 335 5.64 -13.80 -15.97
C LYS A 335 6.64 -14.42 -15.01
N LEU A 336 6.78 -15.74 -15.10
CA LEU A 336 7.74 -16.50 -14.30
C LEU A 336 8.86 -17.03 -15.20
N ALA A 337 10.09 -17.02 -14.69
CA ALA A 337 11.21 -17.74 -15.29
C ALA A 337 11.11 -19.24 -14.95
N ALA A 338 11.83 -20.08 -15.70
CA ALA A 338 11.84 -21.52 -15.49
C ALA A 338 12.19 -21.89 -14.04
N GLY A 339 11.38 -22.76 -13.42
CA GLY A 339 11.54 -23.23 -12.05
C GLY A 339 11.01 -22.29 -10.97
N GLN A 340 10.65 -21.03 -11.29
CA GLN A 340 10.09 -20.12 -10.29
C GLN A 340 8.72 -20.57 -9.79
N GLY A 341 7.87 -21.12 -10.67
CA GLY A 341 6.59 -21.71 -10.26
C GLY A 341 6.74 -22.81 -9.22
N ASP A 342 7.71 -23.69 -9.40
CA ASP A 342 8.00 -24.80 -8.48
C ASP A 342 8.52 -24.27 -7.12
N LEU A 343 9.37 -23.24 -7.12
CA LEU A 343 9.85 -22.61 -5.89
C LEU A 343 8.72 -21.92 -5.10
N ILE A 344 7.74 -21.33 -5.79
CA ILE A 344 6.55 -20.76 -5.15
C ILE A 344 5.69 -21.89 -4.56
N ASP A 345 5.51 -22.99 -5.28
CA ASP A 345 4.73 -24.14 -4.83
C ASP A 345 5.32 -24.83 -3.59
N VAL A 346 6.66 -24.84 -3.42
CA VAL A 346 7.28 -25.31 -2.16
C VAL A 346 6.73 -24.57 -0.93
N THR A 347 6.40 -23.28 -1.09
CA THR A 347 5.74 -22.50 -0.02
C THR A 347 4.25 -22.83 0.06
N ALA A 348 3.57 -22.95 -1.08
CA ALA A 348 2.16 -23.35 -1.14
C ALA A 348 1.92 -24.68 -0.42
N ALA A 349 2.76 -25.68 -0.65
CA ALA A 349 2.67 -27.01 -0.05
C ALA A 349 2.76 -27.00 1.50
N GLN A 350 3.31 -25.95 2.11
CA GLN A 350 3.38 -25.77 3.56
C GLN A 350 2.15 -25.07 4.15
N LEU A 351 1.28 -24.51 3.30
CA LEU A 351 0.06 -23.84 3.75
C LEU A 351 -0.98 -24.88 4.17
N ASN A 352 -1.69 -24.59 5.26
CA ASN A 352 -2.77 -25.42 5.76
C ASN A 352 -4.01 -25.30 4.85
N PRO A 353 -4.37 -26.35 4.08
CA PRO A 353 -5.52 -26.28 3.18
C PRO A 353 -6.86 -26.15 3.91
N GLN A 354 -6.94 -26.58 5.18
CA GLN A 354 -8.20 -26.61 5.93
C GLN A 354 -8.56 -25.27 6.56
N SER A 355 -7.61 -24.34 6.67
CA SER A 355 -7.86 -22.99 7.17
C SER A 355 -8.72 -22.16 6.19
N TYR A 356 -8.82 -22.57 4.92
CA TYR A 356 -9.51 -21.85 3.87
C TYR A 356 -10.70 -22.63 3.31
N ARG A 357 -11.89 -22.38 3.88
CA ARG A 357 -13.17 -22.94 3.40
C ARG A 357 -14.06 -21.90 2.71
N MET A 358 -13.50 -20.76 2.34
CA MET A 358 -14.24 -19.68 1.69
C MET A 358 -14.58 -20.05 0.25
N THR A 359 -15.84 -19.88 -0.11
CA THR A 359 -16.30 -20.11 -1.48
C THR A 359 -15.93 -18.95 -2.39
N THR A 360 -15.65 -19.25 -3.65
CA THR A 360 -15.32 -18.27 -4.69
C THR A 360 -16.53 -18.05 -5.61
N PRO A 361 -16.62 -16.88 -6.30
CA PRO A 361 -17.70 -16.61 -7.24
C PRO A 361 -17.63 -17.50 -8.50
N THR A 362 -16.44 -17.97 -8.86
CA THR A 362 -16.20 -18.87 -10.00
C THR A 362 -14.91 -19.68 -9.81
N GLY A 363 -14.71 -20.72 -10.62
CA GLY A 363 -13.42 -21.31 -10.92
C GLY A 363 -12.78 -20.70 -12.18
N VAL A 364 -11.52 -21.03 -12.47
CA VAL A 364 -10.80 -20.60 -13.69
C VAL A 364 -10.30 -21.82 -14.46
N GLY A 365 -10.64 -21.90 -15.75
CA GLY A 365 -10.53 -23.12 -16.56
C GLY A 365 -9.13 -23.58 -16.96
N PHE A 366 -8.06 -22.86 -16.62
CA PHE A 366 -6.68 -23.24 -17.00
C PHE A 366 -6.19 -24.51 -16.28
N CYS A 367 -6.64 -24.68 -15.03
CA CYS A 367 -6.40 -25.83 -14.18
C CYS A 367 -7.56 -25.91 -13.18
N MET A 368 -8.60 -26.69 -13.51
CA MET A 368 -9.84 -26.74 -12.71
C MET A 368 -10.30 -28.17 -12.51
N ALA A 369 -10.37 -28.61 -11.26
CA ALA A 369 -11.01 -29.88 -10.91
C ALA A 369 -12.54 -29.69 -10.85
N ILE A 370 -13.28 -30.66 -11.38
CA ILE A 370 -14.72 -30.68 -11.49
C ILE A 370 -15.24 -31.94 -10.82
N ASN A 371 -16.18 -31.77 -9.89
CA ASN A 371 -16.81 -32.87 -9.19
C ASN A 371 -17.71 -33.69 -10.14
N PRO A 372 -17.56 -35.03 -10.21
CA PRO A 372 -18.34 -35.88 -11.10
C PRO A 372 -19.85 -35.81 -10.87
N ARG A 373 -20.28 -35.52 -9.63
CA ARG A 373 -21.70 -35.34 -9.31
C ARG A 373 -22.30 -34.19 -10.11
N TYR A 374 -21.63 -33.04 -10.12
CA TYR A 374 -22.11 -31.84 -10.82
C TYR A 374 -21.86 -31.92 -12.32
N LEU A 375 -20.81 -32.61 -12.75
CA LEU A 375 -20.60 -32.88 -14.18
C LEU A 375 -21.70 -33.76 -14.78
N ARG A 376 -22.24 -34.74 -14.04
CA ARG A 376 -23.38 -35.54 -14.54
C ARG A 376 -24.64 -34.71 -14.71
N THR A 377 -24.87 -33.72 -13.85
CA THR A 377 -26.03 -32.82 -13.98
C THR A 377 -25.83 -31.78 -15.06
N GLU A 378 -24.60 -31.29 -15.23
CA GLU A 378 -24.25 -30.30 -16.25
C GLU A 378 -23.03 -30.77 -17.07
N PRO A 379 -23.24 -31.59 -18.10
CA PRO A 379 -22.18 -32.32 -18.78
C PRO A 379 -21.38 -31.48 -19.78
N GLN A 380 -21.79 -30.25 -20.06
CA GLN A 380 -21.22 -29.43 -21.13
C GLN A 380 -21.10 -27.96 -20.73
N LEU A 381 -20.05 -27.33 -21.25
CA LEU A 381 -19.90 -25.88 -21.31
C LEU A 381 -20.81 -25.31 -22.41
N ASP A 382 -21.34 -24.11 -22.24
CA ASP A 382 -22.23 -23.50 -23.22
C ASP A 382 -21.47 -23.07 -24.49
N VAL A 383 -21.85 -23.65 -25.63
CA VAL A 383 -21.24 -23.38 -26.94
C VAL A 383 -21.44 -21.94 -27.43
N SER A 384 -22.33 -21.17 -26.81
CA SER A 384 -22.56 -19.74 -27.09
C SER A 384 -21.32 -18.88 -26.86
N PHE A 385 -20.40 -19.32 -26.00
CA PHE A 385 -19.11 -18.67 -25.74
C PHE A 385 -18.08 -18.88 -26.87
N GLY A 386 -18.41 -19.69 -27.88
CA GLY A 386 -17.61 -19.82 -29.10
C GLY A 386 -16.24 -20.44 -28.86
N ARG A 387 -15.17 -19.64 -29.03
CA ARG A 387 -13.77 -20.12 -28.96
C ARG A 387 -13.18 -20.07 -27.53
N GLY A 388 -13.94 -19.67 -26.52
CA GLY A 388 -13.54 -19.63 -25.11
C GLY A 388 -13.74 -18.25 -24.47
N TYR A 389 -13.25 -18.10 -23.25
CA TYR A 389 -13.49 -17.00 -22.31
C TYR A 389 -14.93 -16.97 -21.74
N ALA A 390 -15.03 -17.18 -20.43
CA ALA A 390 -16.24 -17.11 -19.59
C ALA A 390 -17.21 -18.31 -19.69
N GLU A 391 -16.89 -19.33 -20.47
CA GLU A 391 -17.64 -20.60 -20.48
C GLU A 391 -17.62 -21.31 -19.13
N GLU A 392 -16.50 -21.23 -18.41
CA GLU A 392 -16.33 -21.77 -17.07
C GLU A 392 -17.11 -20.96 -16.04
N VAL A 393 -17.22 -19.64 -16.25
CA VAL A 393 -18.01 -18.74 -15.41
C VAL A 393 -19.48 -19.11 -15.50
N ASP A 394 -20.00 -19.27 -16.72
CA ASP A 394 -21.38 -19.71 -16.95
C ASP A 394 -21.67 -21.07 -16.29
N TRP A 395 -20.79 -22.05 -16.51
CA TRP A 395 -20.92 -23.37 -15.87
C TRP A 395 -20.92 -23.27 -14.35
N CYS A 396 -20.00 -22.49 -13.77
CA CYS A 396 -19.92 -22.25 -12.33
C CYS A 396 -21.20 -21.60 -11.79
N GLN A 397 -21.78 -20.63 -12.51
CA GLN A 397 -23.00 -19.95 -12.09
C GLN A 397 -24.24 -20.86 -12.16
N ARG A 398 -24.36 -21.68 -13.22
CA ARG A 398 -25.43 -22.70 -13.31
C ARG A 398 -25.37 -23.71 -12.16
N ILE A 399 -24.16 -24.20 -11.84
CA ILE A 399 -23.97 -25.14 -10.74
C ILE A 399 -24.17 -24.49 -9.37
N ARG A 400 -23.81 -23.20 -9.22
CA ARG A 400 -24.08 -22.43 -8.00
C ARG A 400 -25.58 -22.31 -7.74
N ALA A 401 -26.37 -22.07 -8.79
CA ALA A 401 -27.83 -22.08 -8.68
C ALA A 401 -28.40 -23.46 -8.28
N ALA A 402 -27.70 -24.54 -8.63
CA ALA A 402 -28.00 -25.91 -8.17
C ALA A 402 -27.42 -26.26 -6.78
N GLY A 403 -26.89 -25.28 -6.04
CA GLY A 403 -26.35 -25.43 -4.69
C GLY A 403 -24.89 -25.88 -4.61
N GLY A 404 -24.19 -25.98 -5.74
CA GLY A 404 -22.75 -26.23 -5.79
C GLY A 404 -21.93 -25.00 -5.38
N GLN A 405 -20.70 -25.25 -4.90
CA GLN A 405 -19.79 -24.23 -4.39
C GLN A 405 -18.39 -24.40 -4.99
N HIS A 406 -17.70 -23.29 -5.21
CA HIS A 406 -16.39 -23.26 -5.85
C HIS A 406 -15.33 -22.88 -4.82
N TYR A 407 -14.14 -23.47 -4.92
CA TYR A 407 -13.10 -23.34 -3.90
C TYR A 407 -11.71 -23.11 -4.51
N CYS A 408 -10.79 -22.65 -3.67
CA CYS A 408 -9.38 -22.51 -4.01
C CYS A 408 -8.54 -23.59 -3.32
N ALA A 409 -7.68 -24.28 -4.07
CA ALA A 409 -6.62 -25.11 -3.48
C ALA A 409 -5.45 -24.20 -3.07
N VAL A 410 -5.56 -23.56 -1.89
CA VAL A 410 -4.58 -22.56 -1.42
C VAL A 410 -3.18 -23.14 -1.23
N ASN A 411 -3.08 -24.44 -0.97
CA ASN A 411 -1.81 -25.14 -0.78
C ASN A 411 -1.20 -25.70 -2.08
N LEU A 412 -1.66 -25.20 -3.23
CA LEU A 412 -1.18 -25.58 -4.55
C LEU A 412 -0.99 -24.34 -5.41
N PHE A 413 0.20 -24.20 -6.00
CA PHE A 413 0.50 -23.18 -6.99
C PHE A 413 0.84 -23.83 -8.33
N VAL A 414 0.08 -23.49 -9.38
CA VAL A 414 0.33 -23.99 -10.75
C VAL A 414 0.75 -22.83 -11.62
N GLU A 415 1.95 -22.90 -12.22
CA GLU A 415 2.41 -21.88 -13.16
C GLU A 415 1.61 -21.98 -14.47
N HIS A 416 1.05 -20.86 -14.91
CA HIS A 416 0.34 -20.72 -16.16
C HIS A 416 1.15 -19.80 -17.08
N ARG A 417 1.69 -20.34 -18.17
CA ARG A 417 2.56 -19.60 -19.10
C ARG A 417 1.84 -18.82 -20.19
N GLY A 418 0.51 -18.85 -20.18
CA GLY A 418 -0.46 -18.15 -21.02
C GLY A 418 0.05 -17.19 -22.11
N GLY A 419 -0.56 -17.27 -23.31
CA GLY A 419 -0.58 -16.15 -24.26
C GLY A 419 -0.20 -16.44 -25.71
N GLN A 420 -0.05 -17.70 -26.11
CA GLN A 420 0.40 -18.06 -27.47
C GLN A 420 -0.73 -18.28 -28.49
N SER A 421 -2.01 -18.34 -28.07
CA SER A 421 -3.05 -18.97 -28.90
C SER A 421 -4.02 -18.01 -29.64
N PHE A 422 -4.01 -16.71 -29.34
CA PHE A 422 -4.88 -15.73 -30.01
C PHE A 422 -4.20 -14.39 -30.23
N GLY A 423 -4.39 -13.78 -31.41
CA GLY A 423 -4.00 -12.41 -31.68
C GLY A 423 -4.60 -11.44 -30.65
N SER A 424 -3.80 -10.49 -30.16
CA SER A 424 -4.15 -9.64 -29.00
C SER A 424 -5.46 -8.85 -29.18
N THR A 425 -5.83 -8.50 -30.41
CA THR A 425 -7.08 -7.78 -30.73
C THR A 425 -8.31 -8.67 -30.72
N GLU A 426 -8.25 -9.84 -31.35
CA GLU A 426 -9.38 -10.77 -31.42
C GLU A 426 -9.67 -11.37 -30.04
N LYS A 427 -8.63 -11.69 -29.26
CA LYS A 427 -8.75 -12.10 -27.86
C LYS A 427 -9.53 -11.06 -27.04
N LYS A 428 -9.16 -9.78 -27.13
CA LYS A 428 -9.86 -8.70 -26.42
C LYS A 428 -11.33 -8.55 -26.86
N ARG A 429 -11.61 -8.71 -28.16
CA ARG A 429 -12.98 -8.66 -28.69
C ARG A 429 -13.84 -9.80 -28.15
N LEU A 430 -13.30 -11.03 -28.12
CA LEU A 430 -13.99 -12.20 -27.57
C LEU A 430 -14.27 -12.03 -26.08
N ILE A 431 -13.28 -11.62 -25.28
CA ILE A 431 -13.45 -11.33 -23.85
C ILE A 431 -14.55 -10.29 -23.64
N ALA A 432 -14.52 -9.16 -24.36
CA ALA A 432 -15.53 -8.11 -24.21
C ALA A 432 -16.94 -8.60 -24.58
N LYS A 433 -17.08 -9.37 -25.67
CA LYS A 433 -18.36 -9.96 -26.09
C LYS A 433 -18.90 -10.92 -25.04
N ASN A 434 -18.06 -11.83 -24.55
CA ASN A 434 -18.48 -12.90 -23.64
C ASN A 434 -18.73 -12.36 -22.22
N ASN A 435 -17.97 -11.36 -21.76
CA ASN A 435 -18.26 -10.66 -20.51
C ASN A 435 -19.63 -9.96 -20.57
N ALA A 436 -19.97 -9.31 -21.69
CA ALA A 436 -21.30 -8.72 -21.85
C ALA A 436 -22.44 -9.77 -21.81
N LEU A 437 -22.19 -10.99 -22.30
CA LEU A 437 -23.12 -12.11 -22.19
C LEU A 437 -23.28 -12.56 -20.72
N ILE A 438 -22.17 -12.67 -19.97
CA ILE A 438 -22.20 -12.98 -18.54
C ILE A 438 -22.97 -11.93 -17.75
N SER A 439 -22.65 -10.64 -17.90
CA SER A 439 -23.36 -9.57 -17.18
C SER A 439 -24.85 -9.56 -17.50
N LYS A 440 -25.24 -9.94 -18.72
CA LYS A 440 -26.65 -10.09 -19.11
C LYS A 440 -27.33 -11.29 -18.43
N ARG A 441 -26.65 -12.44 -18.33
CA ARG A 441 -27.20 -13.68 -17.76
C ARG A 441 -27.19 -13.68 -16.22
N TYR A 442 -26.18 -13.08 -15.63
CA TYR A 442 -25.91 -13.08 -14.19
C TYR A 442 -25.66 -11.65 -13.68
N PRO A 443 -26.71 -10.82 -13.54
CA PRO A 443 -26.56 -9.40 -13.21
C PRO A 443 -25.82 -9.12 -11.88
N GLU A 444 -25.85 -10.05 -10.94
CA GLU A 444 -25.17 -9.92 -9.64
C GLU A 444 -23.70 -10.36 -9.66
N TYR A 445 -23.28 -11.12 -10.67
CA TYR A 445 -21.95 -11.75 -10.72
C TYR A 445 -20.81 -10.72 -10.65
N ASP A 446 -20.91 -9.64 -11.41
CA ASP A 446 -19.90 -8.58 -11.40
C ASP A 446 -19.76 -7.97 -9.99
N THR A 447 -20.87 -7.80 -9.28
CA THR A 447 -20.87 -7.31 -7.90
C THR A 447 -20.22 -8.32 -6.95
N GLU A 448 -20.52 -9.62 -7.08
CA GLU A 448 -19.87 -10.68 -6.29
C GLU A 448 -18.36 -10.70 -6.50
N VAL A 449 -17.90 -10.59 -7.76
CA VAL A 449 -16.47 -10.55 -8.10
C VAL A 449 -15.81 -9.30 -7.52
N GLN A 450 -16.42 -8.12 -7.66
CA GLN A 450 -15.88 -6.89 -7.06
C GLN A 450 -15.82 -6.96 -5.53
N GLN A 451 -16.81 -7.58 -4.88
CA GLN A 451 -16.79 -7.82 -3.43
C GLN A 451 -15.68 -8.81 -3.04
N PHE A 452 -15.47 -9.86 -3.82
CA PHE A 452 -14.38 -10.81 -3.61
C PHE A 452 -13.01 -10.12 -3.76
N ILE A 453 -12.82 -9.28 -4.80
CA ILE A 453 -11.59 -8.52 -5.01
C ILE A 453 -11.36 -7.52 -3.86
N ALA A 454 -12.39 -6.77 -3.47
CA ALA A 454 -12.29 -5.76 -2.42
C ALA A 454 -12.01 -6.37 -1.04
N SER A 455 -12.55 -7.57 -0.77
CA SER A 455 -12.31 -8.27 0.48
C SER A 455 -11.03 -9.11 0.48
N ASP A 456 -10.62 -9.64 -0.67
CA ASP A 456 -9.56 -10.64 -0.85
C ASP A 456 -9.55 -11.69 0.28
N PRO A 457 -10.52 -12.62 0.32
CA PRO A 457 -10.56 -13.69 1.33
C PRO A 457 -9.31 -14.58 1.33
N LEU A 458 -8.53 -14.58 0.25
CA LEU A 458 -7.30 -15.36 0.07
C LEU A 458 -6.04 -14.55 0.41
N LYS A 459 -6.18 -13.43 1.12
CA LYS A 459 -5.07 -12.49 1.37
C LYS A 459 -3.88 -13.10 2.10
N SER A 460 -4.08 -13.97 3.10
CA SER A 460 -2.96 -14.60 3.82
C SER A 460 -2.15 -15.57 2.95
N PRO A 461 -2.76 -16.57 2.26
CA PRO A 461 -2.01 -17.42 1.34
C PRO A 461 -1.42 -16.60 0.19
N ARG A 462 -2.14 -15.61 -0.33
CA ARG A 462 -1.59 -14.72 -1.37
C ARG A 462 -0.36 -13.96 -0.91
N LEU A 463 -0.33 -13.43 0.33
CA LEU A 463 0.87 -12.78 0.88
C LEU A 463 2.04 -13.75 1.01
N ALA A 464 1.80 -14.98 1.49
CA ALA A 464 2.83 -16.01 1.58
C ALA A 464 3.42 -16.34 0.20
N LEU A 465 2.56 -16.56 -0.80
CA LEU A 465 2.98 -16.81 -2.19
C LEU A 465 3.63 -15.59 -2.83
N ALA A 466 3.25 -14.37 -2.44
CA ALA A 466 3.87 -13.15 -2.92
C ALA A 466 5.31 -12.98 -2.42
N LEU A 467 5.57 -13.34 -1.15
CA LEU A 467 6.93 -13.38 -0.60
C LEU A 467 7.74 -14.54 -1.19
N ALA A 468 7.10 -15.68 -1.48
CA ALA A 468 7.71 -16.78 -2.20
C ALA A 468 8.09 -16.40 -3.63
N TRP A 469 7.23 -15.67 -4.34
CA TRP A 469 7.50 -15.12 -5.67
C TRP A 469 8.71 -14.18 -5.65
N LEU A 470 8.79 -13.30 -4.63
CA LEU A 470 9.96 -12.44 -4.44
C LEU A 470 11.23 -13.26 -4.17
N GLY A 471 11.15 -14.27 -3.30
CA GLY A 471 12.25 -15.17 -3.00
C GLY A 471 12.72 -15.99 -4.21
N ALA A 472 11.79 -16.43 -5.06
CA ALA A 472 12.06 -17.23 -6.26
C ALA A 472 12.78 -16.45 -7.37
N GLN A 473 12.71 -15.11 -7.35
CA GLN A 473 13.50 -14.29 -8.27
C GLN A 473 14.99 -14.41 -8.00
N ASP A 474 15.36 -14.40 -6.71
CA ASP A 474 16.74 -14.46 -6.22
C ASP A 474 17.76 -13.69 -7.07
N THR A 475 17.42 -12.44 -7.45
CA THR A 475 18.29 -11.58 -8.28
C THR A 475 19.06 -10.54 -7.46
N TYR A 476 18.58 -10.18 -6.27
CA TYR A 476 19.21 -9.20 -5.38
C TYR A 476 18.91 -9.49 -3.89
N PRO A 477 19.72 -9.00 -2.95
CA PRO A 477 19.38 -9.03 -1.53
C PRO A 477 18.13 -8.17 -1.26
N VAL A 478 17.05 -8.80 -0.81
CA VAL A 478 15.78 -8.11 -0.57
C VAL A 478 15.90 -7.22 0.65
N SER A 479 15.57 -5.94 0.47
CA SER A 479 15.50 -4.99 1.59
C SER A 479 14.23 -5.22 2.40
N ILE A 480 14.39 -5.44 3.70
CA ILE A 480 13.33 -5.64 4.68
C ILE A 480 13.44 -4.53 5.71
N TYR A 481 12.55 -3.54 5.63
CA TYR A 481 12.54 -2.37 6.50
C TYR A 481 11.72 -2.61 7.76
N ILE A 482 12.27 -2.27 8.93
CA ILE A 482 11.53 -2.26 10.20
C ILE A 482 11.17 -0.83 10.53
N ALA A 483 9.89 -0.47 10.37
CA ALA A 483 9.41 0.90 10.49
C ALA A 483 8.10 0.96 11.29
N HIS A 484 7.74 2.13 11.81
CA HIS A 484 6.48 2.32 12.51
C HIS A 484 5.34 2.73 11.56
N SER A 485 4.08 2.63 12.01
CA SER A 485 2.89 3.05 11.24
C SER A 485 2.42 4.48 11.52
N MET A 486 3.23 5.37 12.11
CA MET A 486 2.75 6.69 12.57
C MET A 486 2.93 7.83 11.54
N GLY A 487 3.63 7.58 10.43
CA GLY A 487 3.97 8.60 9.44
C GLY A 487 5.09 9.54 9.90
N GLY A 488 5.22 10.71 9.26
CA GLY A 488 6.24 11.71 9.58
C GLY A 488 7.51 11.56 8.74
N GLY A 489 8.61 12.20 9.17
CA GLY A 489 9.85 12.28 8.37
C GLY A 489 10.49 10.92 8.07
N ALA A 490 10.45 9.97 9.02
CA ALA A 490 10.94 8.61 8.81
C ALA A 490 10.14 7.88 7.72
N GLU A 491 8.82 8.07 7.68
CA GLU A 491 7.97 7.49 6.64
C GLU A 491 8.24 8.13 5.27
N SER A 492 8.35 9.45 5.21
CA SER A 492 8.72 10.16 3.98
C SER A 492 10.06 9.67 3.43
N TYR A 493 11.04 9.44 4.30
CA TYR A 493 12.33 8.85 3.92
C TYR A 493 12.18 7.42 3.37
N LEU A 494 11.44 6.55 4.07
CA LEU A 494 11.20 5.18 3.63
C LEU A 494 10.57 5.15 2.23
N GLN A 495 9.51 5.94 2.01
CA GLN A 495 8.84 6.03 0.71
C GLN A 495 9.77 6.53 -0.39
N HIS A 496 10.59 7.56 -0.10
CA HIS A 496 11.58 8.06 -1.05
C HIS A 496 12.64 7.00 -1.38
N ARG A 497 13.17 6.30 -0.37
CA ARG A 497 14.17 5.24 -0.54
C ARG A 497 13.60 4.06 -1.33
N MET A 498 12.34 3.70 -1.11
CA MET A 498 11.66 2.67 -1.89
C MET A 498 11.46 3.09 -3.35
N LYS A 499 11.03 4.32 -3.60
CA LYS A 499 10.89 4.85 -4.96
C LYS A 499 12.23 4.87 -5.70
N SER A 500 13.29 5.38 -5.07
CA SER A 500 14.59 5.61 -5.69
C SER A 500 15.47 4.36 -5.79
N LYS A 501 15.51 3.51 -4.77
CA LYS A 501 16.40 2.33 -4.74
C LYS A 501 15.74 1.02 -5.17
N HIS A 502 14.40 0.97 -5.15
CA HIS A 502 13.67 -0.27 -5.46
C HIS A 502 12.82 -0.13 -6.72
N HIS A 503 11.79 0.73 -6.70
CA HIS A 503 10.86 0.84 -7.82
C HIS A 503 11.53 1.35 -9.10
N ALA A 504 12.48 2.30 -9.00
CA ALA A 504 13.25 2.77 -10.15
C ALA A 504 14.09 1.67 -10.83
N LEU A 505 14.39 0.59 -10.11
CA LEU A 505 15.12 -0.58 -10.61
C LEU A 505 14.21 -1.78 -10.90
N GLY A 506 12.89 -1.61 -10.86
CA GLY A 506 11.92 -2.70 -11.00
C GLY A 506 11.96 -3.72 -9.85
N ARG A 507 12.54 -3.36 -8.70
CA ARG A 507 12.68 -4.23 -7.53
C ARG A 507 11.53 -4.02 -6.55
N ALA A 508 11.09 -5.11 -5.93
CA ALA A 508 10.18 -5.08 -4.79
C ALA A 508 10.95 -5.02 -3.45
N ALA A 509 10.29 -4.50 -2.41
CA ALA A 509 10.82 -4.43 -1.05
C ALA A 509 9.76 -4.80 -0.01
N VAL A 510 10.22 -5.25 1.15
CA VAL A 510 9.35 -5.63 2.28
C VAL A 510 9.45 -4.57 3.38
N VAL A 511 8.31 -4.22 3.97
CA VAL A 511 8.25 -3.36 5.15
C VAL A 511 7.52 -4.13 6.26
N ILE A 512 8.15 -4.26 7.41
CA ILE A 512 7.55 -4.77 8.64
C ILE A 512 7.23 -3.57 9.52
N ARG A 513 5.93 -3.27 9.59
CA ARG A 513 5.34 -2.21 10.39
C ARG A 513 5.18 -2.64 11.84
N VAL A 514 5.64 -1.82 12.77
CA VAL A 514 5.46 -2.00 14.22
C VAL A 514 4.63 -0.88 14.83
N GLY A 515 4.12 -1.13 16.05
CA GLY A 515 3.23 -0.23 16.77
C GLY A 515 1.83 -0.09 16.16
N GLY A 516 1.47 -0.92 15.17
CA GLY A 516 0.20 -0.96 14.46
C GLY A 516 -0.97 -1.54 15.26
N ALA A 517 -2.05 -1.92 14.56
CA ALA A 517 -3.17 -2.65 15.18
C ALA A 517 -2.73 -4.06 15.61
N MET A 518 -1.95 -4.72 14.75
CA MET A 518 -1.17 -5.91 15.06
C MET A 518 0.26 -5.51 15.38
N ARG A 519 0.97 -6.38 16.13
CA ARG A 519 2.36 -6.15 16.50
C ARG A 519 3.27 -6.09 15.27
N TRP A 520 3.08 -7.03 14.34
CA TRP A 520 3.82 -7.11 13.09
C TRP A 520 2.86 -6.97 11.92
N GLN A 521 3.04 -5.95 11.09
CA GLN A 521 2.34 -5.84 9.82
C GLN A 521 3.34 -5.92 8.67
N ILE A 522 3.25 -6.97 7.88
CA ILE A 522 4.13 -7.21 6.74
C ILE A 522 3.49 -6.56 5.52
N GLU A 523 4.27 -5.81 4.76
CA GLU A 523 3.88 -5.17 3.51
C GLU A 523 4.90 -5.53 2.44
N LEU A 524 4.44 -6.16 1.36
CA LEU A 524 5.23 -6.31 0.14
C LEU A 524 4.86 -5.18 -0.81
N HIS A 525 5.83 -4.35 -1.15
CA HIS A 525 5.68 -3.25 -2.08
C HIS A 525 6.33 -3.61 -3.41
N CYS A 526 5.51 -3.68 -4.45
CA CYS A 526 5.90 -3.95 -5.83
C CYS A 526 5.61 -2.72 -6.70
N GLN A 527 6.19 -2.65 -7.89
CA GLN A 527 5.90 -1.58 -8.86
C GLN A 527 4.41 -1.45 -9.20
N ASN A 528 3.68 -2.58 -9.19
CA ASN A 528 2.28 -2.65 -9.59
C ASN A 528 1.29 -2.58 -8.42
N GLY A 529 1.76 -2.43 -7.18
CA GLY A 529 0.90 -2.33 -6.00
C GLY A 529 1.52 -2.93 -4.74
N THR A 530 0.74 -2.91 -3.65
CA THR A 530 1.16 -3.39 -2.33
C THR A 530 0.17 -4.43 -1.81
N ILE A 531 0.68 -5.53 -1.26
CA ILE A 531 -0.08 -6.49 -0.47
C ILE A 531 0.43 -6.47 0.98
N SER A 532 -0.46 -6.59 1.95
CA SER A 532 -0.09 -6.52 3.37
C SER A 532 -0.88 -7.46 4.24
N GLY A 533 -0.39 -7.80 5.43
CA GLY A 533 -1.09 -8.62 6.41
C GLY A 533 -0.50 -8.44 7.80
N GLY A 534 -1.31 -8.63 8.84
CA GLY A 534 -0.91 -8.38 10.22
C GLY A 534 -0.92 -9.66 11.06
N THR A 535 0.06 -9.83 11.94
CA THR A 535 0.10 -10.91 12.92
C THR A 535 0.72 -10.42 14.22
N SER A 536 0.37 -11.06 15.33
CA SER A 536 1.07 -10.86 16.62
C SER A 536 2.10 -11.96 16.90
N ASN A 537 2.19 -12.97 16.03
CA ASN A 537 3.12 -14.09 16.17
C ASN A 537 4.37 -13.90 15.29
N LEU A 538 5.55 -13.86 15.91
CA LEU A 538 6.84 -13.74 15.21
C LEU A 538 7.18 -14.97 14.36
N ASP A 539 6.79 -16.17 14.78
CA ASP A 539 7.01 -17.41 14.02
C ASP A 539 6.33 -17.36 12.65
N CYS A 540 5.13 -16.77 12.59
CA CYS A 540 4.42 -16.53 11.35
C CYS A 540 5.22 -15.59 10.42
N VAL A 541 5.85 -14.53 10.96
CA VAL A 541 6.73 -13.62 10.20
C VAL A 541 7.96 -14.38 9.67
N ASN A 542 8.59 -15.22 10.50
CA ASN A 542 9.73 -16.03 10.11
C ASN A 542 9.38 -17.00 8.97
N GLN A 543 8.23 -17.67 9.06
CA GLN A 543 7.74 -18.59 8.03
C GLN A 543 7.43 -17.86 6.72
N LEU A 544 6.80 -16.68 6.78
CA LEU A 544 6.53 -15.85 5.62
C LEU A 544 7.80 -15.38 4.89
N LEU A 545 8.88 -15.07 5.63
CA LEU A 545 10.14 -14.61 5.05
C LEU A 545 11.09 -15.75 4.70
N ARG A 546 10.81 -16.99 5.11
CA ARG A 546 11.63 -18.18 4.83
C ARG A 546 12.04 -18.32 3.36
N PRO A 547 11.16 -18.06 2.36
CA PRO A 547 11.54 -18.17 0.95
C PRO A 547 12.62 -17.16 0.51
N ILE A 548 12.77 -16.04 1.22
CA ILE A 548 13.73 -14.99 0.89
C ILE A 548 15.09 -15.34 1.51
N LYS A 549 15.98 -15.94 0.70
CA LYS A 549 17.29 -16.44 1.17
C LYS A 549 18.32 -15.33 1.43
N ARG A 550 18.30 -14.26 0.63
CA ARG A 550 19.20 -13.11 0.74
C ARG A 550 18.44 -11.89 1.22
N ARG A 551 18.75 -11.44 2.43
CA ARG A 551 18.03 -10.38 3.13
C ARG A 551 18.99 -9.25 3.49
N ARG A 552 18.50 -8.02 3.39
CA ARG A 552 19.12 -6.83 3.99
C ARG A 552 18.10 -6.23 4.95
N LEU A 553 18.32 -6.44 6.24
CA LEU A 553 17.45 -5.98 7.32
C LEU A 553 17.81 -4.53 7.60
N ILE A 554 16.82 -3.63 7.55
CA ILE A 554 17.05 -2.19 7.71
C ILE A 554 16.18 -1.72 8.87
N TYR A 555 16.78 -1.50 10.03
CA TYR A 555 16.08 -0.87 11.15
C TYR A 555 15.92 0.62 10.86
N SER A 556 14.69 1.12 10.92
CA SER A 556 14.38 2.55 10.75
C SER A 556 13.85 3.18 12.02
N CYS A 557 12.80 2.62 12.61
CA CYS A 557 12.15 3.17 13.80
C CYS A 557 11.14 2.17 14.36
N ALA A 558 11.15 1.97 15.68
CA ALA A 558 10.18 1.12 16.39
C ALA A 558 9.31 1.88 17.41
N VAL A 559 9.24 3.21 17.30
CA VAL A 559 8.43 4.03 18.20
C VAL A 559 6.97 3.60 18.14
N GLY A 560 6.38 3.38 19.31
CA GLY A 560 4.99 2.95 19.48
C GLY A 560 4.78 1.44 19.49
N ASP A 561 5.84 0.62 19.40
CA ASP A 561 5.75 -0.81 19.63
C ASP A 561 5.30 -1.13 21.08
N GLN A 562 4.61 -2.26 21.25
CA GLN A 562 4.05 -2.67 22.54
C GLN A 562 5.09 -3.31 23.47
N ASP A 563 6.14 -3.91 22.90
CA ASP A 563 7.22 -4.56 23.62
C ASP A 563 8.57 -4.29 22.90
N PRO A 564 9.06 -3.04 22.98
CA PRO A 564 10.20 -2.60 22.19
C PRO A 564 11.52 -3.32 22.50
N LEU A 565 11.66 -3.94 23.68
CA LEU A 565 12.88 -4.68 24.05
C LEU A 565 13.04 -6.00 23.29
N THR A 566 11.97 -6.54 22.74
CA THR A 566 12.02 -7.77 21.94
C THR A 566 12.20 -7.50 20.44
N ILE A 567 12.21 -6.22 20.03
CA ILE A 567 12.51 -5.84 18.65
C ILE A 567 13.96 -6.19 18.26
N PRO A 568 15.00 -5.87 19.07
CA PRO A 568 16.37 -6.30 18.78
C PRO A 568 16.51 -7.80 18.52
N SER A 569 15.99 -8.64 19.42
CA SER A 569 16.06 -10.10 19.28
C SER A 569 15.27 -10.59 18.07
N ALA A 570 14.10 -10.03 17.79
CA ALA A 570 13.32 -10.37 16.60
C ALA A 570 14.08 -10.04 15.31
N ILE A 571 14.74 -8.88 15.22
CA ILE A 571 15.54 -8.51 14.04
C ILE A 571 16.74 -9.45 13.89
N LEU A 572 17.40 -9.82 14.99
CA LEU A 572 18.49 -10.78 14.97
C LEU A 572 18.01 -12.15 14.48
N GLU A 573 16.86 -12.64 14.94
CA GLU A 573 16.26 -13.89 14.47
C GLU A 573 15.92 -13.83 12.97
N LEU A 574 15.28 -12.75 12.51
CA LEU A 574 14.96 -12.53 11.09
C LEU A 574 16.22 -12.39 10.21
N SER A 575 17.34 -11.96 10.79
CA SER A 575 18.65 -11.91 10.15
C SER A 575 19.42 -13.25 10.17
N GLN A 576 18.80 -14.33 10.66
CA GLN A 576 19.45 -15.63 10.89
C GLN A 576 20.65 -15.49 11.84
N THR A 577 20.44 -14.77 12.95
CA THR A 577 21.45 -14.50 13.99
C THR A 577 22.67 -13.75 13.44
N GLY A 578 22.43 -12.70 12.64
CA GLY A 578 23.48 -11.81 12.10
C GLY A 578 24.21 -12.33 10.85
N GLN A 579 23.77 -13.45 10.27
CA GLN A 579 24.32 -13.96 9.00
C GLN A 579 23.94 -13.09 7.80
N GLN A 580 22.80 -12.40 7.89
CA GLN A 580 22.33 -11.45 6.88
C GLN A 580 22.76 -10.02 7.22
N VAL A 581 22.84 -9.15 6.21
CA VAL A 581 23.27 -7.75 6.42
C VAL A 581 22.20 -6.99 7.21
N ILE A 582 22.62 -6.33 8.27
CA ILE A 582 21.82 -5.43 9.11
C ILE A 582 22.37 -4.01 8.97
N GLU A 583 21.48 -3.11 8.55
CA GLU A 583 21.70 -1.66 8.49
C GLU A 583 20.82 -0.99 9.55
N PHE A 584 21.44 -0.18 10.41
CA PHE A 584 20.75 0.55 11.46
C PHE A 584 20.67 2.03 11.14
N LEU A 585 19.46 2.56 10.97
CA LEU A 585 19.23 3.98 10.69
C LEU A 585 18.75 4.70 11.96
N PHE A 586 19.51 5.69 12.42
CA PHE A 586 19.13 6.55 13.54
C PHE A 586 18.18 7.67 13.10
N HIS A 587 16.93 7.32 12.75
CA HIS A 587 15.90 8.33 12.49
C HIS A 587 15.37 9.00 13.76
N ASP A 588 15.58 8.37 14.91
CA ASP A 588 15.30 8.88 16.24
C ASP A 588 16.28 8.25 17.24
N TYR A 589 16.19 8.63 18.51
CA TYR A 589 17.04 8.06 19.57
C TYR A 589 16.31 6.98 20.39
N PHE A 590 15.32 6.30 19.81
CA PHE A 590 14.54 5.30 20.53
C PHE A 590 15.42 4.16 21.06
N ALA A 591 16.46 3.76 20.32
CA ALA A 591 17.43 2.78 20.78
C ALA A 591 18.26 3.24 21.99
N ILE A 592 18.45 4.56 22.15
CA ILE A 592 19.15 5.13 23.31
C ILE A 592 18.19 5.24 24.50
N SER A 593 16.94 5.67 24.27
CA SER A 593 15.94 5.93 25.30
C SER A 593 14.51 5.76 24.77
N PRO A 594 13.56 5.21 25.57
CA PRO A 594 12.15 5.18 25.20
C PRO A 594 11.57 6.57 24.94
N ASN A 595 12.09 7.59 25.63
CA ASN A 595 11.89 8.95 25.20
C ASN A 595 12.82 9.25 24.02
N TYR A 596 12.37 8.89 22.82
CA TYR A 596 13.14 8.99 21.58
C TYR A 596 13.58 10.42 21.24
N THR A 597 13.06 11.43 21.97
CA THR A 597 13.49 12.82 21.83
C THR A 597 14.65 13.24 22.73
N LEU A 598 15.03 12.40 23.69
CA LEU A 598 16.02 12.70 24.74
C LEU A 598 15.69 13.91 25.62
N LEU A 599 14.46 14.41 25.60
CA LEU A 599 14.04 15.47 26.51
C LEU A 599 13.86 14.91 27.93
N ASN A 600 14.25 15.68 28.94
CA ASN A 600 13.99 15.38 30.34
C ASN A 600 12.54 15.73 30.73
N ASP A 601 12.18 15.54 32.00
CA ASP A 601 10.82 15.82 32.51
C ASP A 601 10.44 17.30 32.44
N GLN A 602 11.41 18.20 32.31
CA GLN A 602 11.20 19.64 32.10
C GLN A 602 11.03 19.99 30.62
N GLY A 603 11.13 19.02 29.70
CA GLY A 603 10.98 19.24 28.26
C GLY A 603 12.20 19.86 27.59
N VAL A 604 13.39 19.80 28.22
CA VAL A 604 14.66 20.28 27.66
C VAL A 604 15.65 19.14 27.47
N TYR A 605 16.63 19.34 26.60
CA TYR A 605 17.71 18.39 26.35
C TYR A 605 18.94 18.82 27.15
N ASP A 606 19.32 18.03 28.14
CA ASP A 606 20.47 18.25 29.03
C ASP A 606 21.55 17.16 28.93
N GLY A 607 21.45 16.30 27.91
CA GLY A 607 22.42 15.24 27.64
C GLY A 607 21.76 13.86 27.53
N LEU A 608 22.55 12.81 27.73
CA LEU A 608 22.02 11.45 27.78
C LEU A 608 21.31 11.21 29.13
N PRO A 609 20.21 10.44 29.15
CA PRO A 609 19.54 10.10 30.39
C PRO A 609 20.49 9.34 31.34
N PRO A 610 20.42 9.57 32.66
CA PRO A 610 21.26 8.87 33.63
C PRO A 610 21.08 7.35 33.55
N PRO A 611 22.15 6.55 33.73
CA PRO A 611 22.07 5.08 33.61
C PRO A 611 21.06 4.41 34.55
N HIS A 612 20.84 4.99 35.72
CA HIS A 612 19.92 4.49 36.76
C HIS A 612 18.47 5.00 36.56
N LEU A 613 18.23 5.88 35.59
CA LEU A 613 16.87 6.34 35.31
C LEU A 613 16.03 5.14 34.87
N ASN A 614 14.83 5.04 35.42
CA ASN A 614 13.88 4.02 35.01
C ASN A 614 13.04 4.55 33.87
N ALA A 615 13.22 3.93 32.72
CA ALA A 615 12.52 4.25 31.51
C ALA A 615 11.06 3.76 31.61
N PRO A 616 10.07 4.63 31.40
CA PRO A 616 8.66 4.24 31.44
C PRO A 616 8.36 3.29 30.28
N THR A 617 7.81 2.12 30.58
CA THR A 617 7.33 1.19 29.56
C THR A 617 5.80 1.08 29.62
N THR A 618 5.18 0.87 28.46
CA THR A 618 3.71 0.96 28.31
C THR A 618 2.97 -0.25 28.92
N LYS A 619 3.65 -1.39 29.10
CA LYS A 619 3.07 -2.66 29.58
C LYS A 619 3.89 -3.41 30.63
N CYS A 620 5.14 -3.01 30.91
CA CYS A 620 6.01 -3.70 31.86
C CYS A 620 6.37 -2.81 33.05
N ALA A 621 7.03 -3.38 34.05
CA ALA A 621 7.67 -2.60 35.10
C ALA A 621 8.65 -1.59 34.46
N PRO A 622 8.91 -0.44 35.12
CA PRO A 622 9.94 0.50 34.67
C PRO A 622 11.27 -0.21 34.45
N ILE A 623 11.95 0.07 33.34
CA ILE A 623 13.17 -0.62 32.96
C ILE A 623 14.35 0.33 33.06
N SER A 624 15.45 -0.08 33.70
CA SER A 624 16.63 0.77 33.78
C SER A 624 17.17 1.12 32.39
N MET A 625 17.69 2.34 32.24
CA MET A 625 18.33 2.78 31.00
C MET A 625 19.49 1.86 30.58
N ILE A 626 20.24 1.31 31.55
CA ILE A 626 21.29 0.31 31.29
C ILE A 626 20.73 -0.91 30.57
N ARG A 627 19.61 -1.47 31.05
CA ARG A 627 19.00 -2.64 30.42
C ARG A 627 18.47 -2.30 29.02
N TRP A 628 17.86 -1.13 28.86
CA TRP A 628 17.39 -0.65 27.55
C TRP A 628 18.53 -0.59 26.54
N GLN A 629 19.60 0.13 26.88
CA GLN A 629 20.76 0.30 26.01
C GLN A 629 21.49 -1.02 25.79
N SER A 630 21.56 -1.91 26.78
CA SER A 630 22.15 -3.25 26.61
C SER A 630 21.42 -4.07 25.55
N GLU A 631 20.09 -4.14 25.59
CA GLU A 631 19.30 -4.90 24.61
C GLU A 631 19.40 -4.33 23.19
N TRP A 632 19.24 -3.01 23.03
CA TRP A 632 19.42 -2.36 21.74
C TRP A 632 20.87 -2.44 21.24
N GLY A 633 21.84 -2.36 22.15
CA GLY A 633 23.27 -2.48 21.89
C GLY A 633 23.65 -3.83 21.26
N LYS A 634 22.92 -4.92 21.55
CA LYS A 634 23.11 -6.22 20.88
C LYS A 634 22.86 -6.11 19.37
N LEU A 635 21.77 -5.43 18.98
CA LEU A 635 21.44 -5.21 17.57
C LEU A 635 22.44 -4.28 16.89
N LEU A 636 22.85 -3.19 17.54
CA LEU A 636 23.89 -2.31 16.99
C LEU A 636 25.22 -3.06 16.79
N THR A 637 25.61 -3.89 17.76
CA THR A 637 26.85 -4.68 17.68
C THR A 637 26.81 -5.64 16.49
N ALA A 638 25.67 -6.29 16.25
CA ALA A 638 25.46 -7.17 15.10
C ALA A 638 25.32 -6.43 13.77
N SER A 639 25.06 -5.12 13.78
CA SER A 639 24.90 -4.32 12.56
C SER A 639 26.23 -4.14 11.84
N GLN A 640 26.21 -4.26 10.52
CA GLN A 640 27.36 -3.98 9.66
C GLN A 640 27.46 -2.48 9.34
N GLU A 641 26.32 -1.81 9.25
CA GLU A 641 26.24 -0.38 8.95
C GLU A 641 25.40 0.33 10.00
N ILE A 642 25.93 1.39 10.62
CA ILE A 642 25.19 2.28 11.51
C ILE A 642 25.20 3.67 10.90
N VAL A 643 24.04 4.15 10.46
CA VAL A 643 23.90 5.41 9.75
C VAL A 643 23.21 6.44 10.64
N VAL A 644 23.87 7.59 10.79
CA VAL A 644 23.34 8.81 11.40
C VAL A 644 23.32 9.93 10.36
N PHE A 645 22.50 10.95 10.57
CA PHE A 645 22.24 11.98 9.54
C PHE A 645 22.89 13.33 9.83
N SER A 646 23.60 13.47 10.95
CA SER A 646 24.34 14.69 11.34
C SER A 646 25.56 14.34 12.19
N LYS A 647 26.52 15.27 12.31
CA LYS A 647 27.66 15.11 13.24
C LYS A 647 27.17 15.12 14.68
N SER A 648 26.19 15.97 15.00
CA SER A 648 25.59 16.00 16.35
C SER A 648 25.02 14.63 16.75
N SER A 649 24.26 13.97 15.86
CA SER A 649 23.75 12.63 16.12
C SER A 649 24.86 11.59 16.26
N LYS A 650 25.95 11.70 15.49
CA LYS A 650 27.12 10.82 15.66
C LYS A 650 27.68 10.91 17.08
N GLU A 651 27.84 12.12 17.61
CA GLU A 651 28.38 12.34 18.96
C GLU A 651 27.46 11.77 20.03
N ILE A 652 26.15 11.99 19.92
CA ILE A 652 25.14 11.46 20.85
C ILE A 652 25.14 9.92 20.84
N VAL A 653 25.12 9.32 19.65
CA VAL A 653 25.12 7.86 19.50
C VAL A 653 26.43 7.25 19.98
N ARG A 654 27.57 7.88 19.69
CA ARG A 654 28.90 7.45 20.17
C ARG A 654 28.98 7.47 21.69
N ALA A 655 28.42 8.49 22.34
CA ALA A 655 28.39 8.57 23.80
C ALA A 655 27.51 7.46 24.42
N ALA A 656 26.39 7.10 23.78
CA ALA A 656 25.51 6.04 24.26
C ALA A 656 26.05 4.62 23.97
N PHE A 657 26.76 4.43 22.85
CA PHE A 657 27.25 3.13 22.38
C PHE A 657 28.73 3.20 21.94
N PRO A 658 29.66 3.39 22.89
CA PRO A 658 31.08 3.60 22.57
C PRO A 658 31.69 2.43 21.79
N ASN A 659 31.28 1.19 22.10
CA ASN A 659 31.80 -0.01 21.43
C ASN A 659 31.41 -0.13 19.95
N CYS A 660 30.46 0.70 19.48
CA CYS A 660 30.01 0.72 18.08
C CYS A 660 30.57 1.92 17.31
N ALA A 661 31.40 2.77 17.91
CA ALA A 661 31.81 4.06 17.37
C ALA A 661 32.41 3.98 15.95
N ASP A 662 33.23 2.95 15.70
CA ASP A 662 33.92 2.75 14.41
C ASP A 662 32.96 2.40 13.27
N LYS A 663 31.77 1.89 13.58
CA LYS A 663 30.73 1.54 12.60
C LYS A 663 29.81 2.72 12.25
N ILE A 664 29.89 3.83 13.00
CA ILE A 664 28.96 4.98 12.85
C ILE A 664 29.39 5.88 11.69
N GLN A 665 28.56 5.90 10.65
CA GLN A 665 28.75 6.70 9.43
C GLN A 665 27.74 7.84 9.36
N VAL A 666 28.22 9.05 9.04
CA VAL A 666 27.36 10.21 8.83
C VAL A 666 26.97 10.28 7.35
N THR A 667 25.70 10.06 7.05
CA THR A 667 25.15 10.20 5.69
C THR A 667 24.01 11.23 5.72
N PRO A 668 24.25 12.52 5.47
CA PRO A 668 23.21 13.54 5.52
C PRO A 668 22.07 13.26 4.53
N HIS A 669 20.83 13.53 4.93
CA HIS A 669 19.71 13.48 3.99
C HIS A 669 19.78 14.64 3.00
N ARG A 670 19.26 14.40 1.79
CA ARG A 670 19.09 15.43 0.75
C ARG A 670 17.60 15.70 0.58
N ILE A 671 17.23 16.96 0.44
CA ILE A 671 15.86 17.33 0.00
C ILE A 671 15.71 16.87 -1.45
N SER A 672 14.66 16.11 -1.74
CA SER A 672 14.37 15.62 -3.08
C SER A 672 13.64 16.63 -3.96
N ASP A 673 12.85 17.51 -3.35
CA ASP A 673 11.94 18.41 -4.05
C ASP A 673 12.58 19.80 -4.19
N ALA A 674 12.41 20.42 -5.35
CA ALA A 674 12.89 21.77 -5.59
C ALA A 674 12.15 22.76 -4.68
N VAL A 675 12.87 23.34 -3.70
CA VAL A 675 12.32 24.40 -2.85
C VAL A 675 12.35 25.70 -3.64
N PRO A 676 11.22 26.43 -3.76
CA PRO A 676 11.20 27.69 -4.47
C PRO A 676 12.07 28.72 -3.73
N ARG A 677 12.86 29.50 -4.49
CA ARG A 677 13.51 30.70 -3.94
C ARG A 677 12.44 31.74 -3.61
N ILE A 678 12.44 32.22 -2.38
CA ILE A 678 11.46 33.18 -1.89
C ILE A 678 12.15 34.54 -1.81
N PRO A 679 11.72 35.53 -2.61
CA PRO A 679 12.27 36.87 -2.49
C PRO A 679 11.84 37.45 -1.14
N ARG A 680 12.79 38.08 -0.44
CA ARG A 680 12.46 38.86 0.75
C ARG A 680 11.54 40.01 0.31
N PRO A 681 10.43 40.28 1.01
CA PRO A 681 9.54 41.36 0.61
C PRO A 681 10.30 42.70 0.62
N LEU A 682 10.08 43.53 -0.40
CA LEU A 682 10.83 44.78 -0.63
C LEU A 682 10.43 45.92 0.33
N SER A 683 9.19 45.91 0.85
CA SER A 683 8.71 46.94 1.80
C SER A 683 7.70 46.37 2.83
N PRO A 684 8.09 45.42 3.70
CA PRO A 684 7.23 44.99 4.80
C PRO A 684 6.90 46.15 5.74
N LYS A 685 5.65 46.26 6.19
CA LYS A 685 5.26 47.23 7.25
C LYS A 685 5.96 46.93 8.58
N ARG A 686 6.29 45.66 8.81
CA ARG A 686 7.03 45.13 9.96
C ARG A 686 7.65 43.77 9.57
N PRO A 687 8.72 43.30 10.22
CA PRO A 687 9.24 41.95 10.00
C PRO A 687 8.22 40.89 10.44
N VAL A 688 8.19 39.74 9.76
CA VAL A 688 7.29 38.62 10.07
C VAL A 688 8.06 37.31 10.09
N ILE A 689 8.01 36.63 11.24
CA ILE A 689 8.60 35.31 11.44
C ILE A 689 7.61 34.22 11.01
N GLY A 690 8.00 33.42 10.03
CA GLY A 690 7.33 32.16 9.72
C GLY A 690 7.88 31.03 10.58
N VAL A 691 7.06 30.41 11.43
CA VAL A 691 7.44 29.22 12.20
C VAL A 691 7.10 27.99 11.37
N LEU A 692 8.12 27.31 10.82
CA LEU A 692 7.93 26.27 9.80
C LEU A 692 7.86 24.86 10.39
N GLY A 693 6.80 24.12 10.03
CA GLY A 693 6.63 22.70 10.36
C GLY A 693 5.47 22.39 11.31
N ASP A 694 5.27 21.11 11.59
CA ASP A 694 4.31 20.65 12.61
C ASP A 694 4.91 20.84 14.01
N ILE A 695 4.50 21.90 14.72
CA ILE A 695 5.07 22.37 15.98
C ILE A 695 4.39 21.70 17.18
N GLY A 696 5.00 20.60 17.64
CA GLY A 696 4.68 19.93 18.91
C GLY A 696 5.47 20.46 20.11
N LEU A 697 5.27 19.85 21.28
CA LEU A 697 6.02 20.15 22.51
C LEU A 697 7.54 20.11 22.27
N GLN A 698 8.02 18.99 21.73
CA GLN A 698 9.44 18.75 21.41
C GLN A 698 9.98 19.67 20.30
N LYS A 699 9.09 20.26 19.51
CA LYS A 699 9.43 21.22 18.45
C LYS A 699 9.25 22.67 18.90
N GLY A 700 9.18 22.93 20.20
CA GLY A 700 9.20 24.29 20.76
C GLY A 700 7.84 24.97 20.88
N ALA A 701 6.72 24.25 20.82
CA ALA A 701 5.40 24.86 20.96
C ALA A 701 5.23 25.68 22.26
N GLN A 702 5.79 25.21 23.37
CA GLN A 702 5.76 25.95 24.64
C GLN A 702 6.62 27.22 24.61
N ILE A 703 7.76 27.19 23.92
CA ILE A 703 8.61 28.36 23.74
C ILE A 703 7.87 29.42 22.94
N ILE A 704 7.29 29.03 21.81
CA ILE A 704 6.52 29.95 20.95
C ILE A 704 5.34 30.54 21.72
N SER A 705 4.59 29.70 22.45
CA SER A 705 3.46 30.14 23.28
C SER A 705 3.84 31.23 24.29
N ARG A 706 4.99 31.07 24.96
CA ARG A 706 5.47 32.03 25.98
C ARG A 706 6.13 33.28 25.39
N ALA A 707 6.76 33.17 24.23
CA ALA A 707 7.49 34.28 23.61
C ALA A 707 6.64 35.15 22.66
N ALA A 708 5.54 34.62 22.10
CA ALA A 708 4.80 35.25 21.01
C ALA A 708 4.29 36.67 21.32
N ASP A 709 3.69 36.91 22.50
CA ASP A 709 3.18 38.23 22.86
C ASP A 709 4.32 39.25 23.03
N ALA A 710 5.42 38.84 23.66
CA ALA A 710 6.59 39.70 23.84
C ALA A 710 7.27 40.02 22.50
N ILE A 711 7.27 39.08 21.55
CA ILE A 711 7.77 39.28 20.19
C ILE A 711 6.87 40.27 19.41
N ASP A 712 5.55 40.19 19.56
CA ASP A 712 4.61 41.12 18.92
C ASP A 712 4.78 42.55 19.49
N VAL A 713 5.03 42.68 20.80
CA VAL A 713 5.37 43.96 21.45
C VAL A 713 6.69 44.55 20.92
N GLN A 714 7.64 43.72 20.49
CA GLN A 714 8.87 44.17 19.80
C GLN A 714 8.63 44.58 18.33
N GLY A 715 7.36 44.61 17.88
CA GLY A 715 6.98 44.99 16.53
C GLY A 715 7.19 43.90 15.48
N VAL A 716 7.38 42.63 15.89
CA VAL A 716 7.63 41.52 14.97
C VAL A 716 6.38 40.63 14.87
N GLY A 717 5.84 40.46 13.66
CA GLY A 717 4.72 39.56 13.42
C GLY A 717 5.15 38.09 13.43
N MET A 718 4.22 37.18 13.67
CA MET A 718 4.49 35.74 13.63
C MET A 718 3.36 34.96 12.94
N VAL A 719 3.69 33.91 12.20
CA VAL A 719 2.73 32.97 11.60
C VAL A 719 3.23 31.54 11.72
N ILE A 720 2.35 30.60 12.08
CA ILE A 720 2.68 29.17 12.06
C ILE A 720 2.38 28.59 10.67
N VAL A 721 3.41 28.11 9.99
CA VAL A 721 3.33 27.43 8.69
C VAL A 721 3.44 25.92 8.92
N GLY A 722 2.31 25.32 9.27
CA GLY A 722 2.18 23.92 9.67
C GLY A 722 1.09 23.75 10.72
N ASN A 723 0.98 22.57 11.33
CA ASN A 723 0.08 22.36 12.46
C ASN A 723 0.76 22.80 13.78
N PHE A 724 0.01 23.44 14.67
CA PHE A 724 0.46 23.74 16.03
C PHE A 724 -0.18 22.78 17.04
N ASP A 725 0.50 22.44 18.13
CA ASP A 725 -0.09 21.56 19.13
C ASP A 725 -1.35 22.20 19.73
N PRO A 726 -2.53 21.58 19.55
CA PRO A 726 -3.77 22.16 20.04
C PRO A 726 -3.79 22.29 21.57
N ALA A 727 -3.06 21.46 22.32
CA ALA A 727 -3.10 21.51 23.77
C ALA A 727 -2.39 22.72 24.38
N ILE A 728 -1.61 23.46 23.58
CA ILE A 728 -0.82 24.60 24.04
C ILE A 728 -1.51 25.88 23.56
N PRO A 729 -1.78 26.85 24.46
CA PRO A 729 -2.41 28.11 24.07
C PRO A 729 -1.47 28.90 23.15
N LEU A 730 -2.03 29.57 22.15
CA LEU A 730 -1.30 30.46 21.27
C LEU A 730 -2.06 31.78 21.21
N PRO A 731 -1.39 32.94 21.29
CA PRO A 731 -2.06 34.23 21.22
C PRO A 731 -2.88 34.39 19.93
N PRO A 732 -4.04 35.08 19.97
CA PRO A 732 -4.87 35.30 18.77
C PRO A 732 -4.16 36.07 17.65
N SER A 733 -3.11 36.82 17.97
CA SER A 733 -2.26 37.58 17.04
C SER A 733 -1.43 36.69 16.12
N VAL A 734 -1.22 35.41 16.46
CA VAL A 734 -0.41 34.47 15.68
C VAL A 734 -1.31 33.55 14.83
N PRO A 735 -1.51 33.84 13.52
CA PRO A 735 -2.26 32.96 12.65
C PRO A 735 -1.60 31.59 12.49
N ILE A 736 -2.43 30.55 12.39
CA ILE A 736 -2.01 29.19 12.03
C ILE A 736 -2.49 28.92 10.61
N HIS A 737 -1.55 28.70 9.69
CA HIS A 737 -1.86 28.38 8.29
C HIS A 737 -2.40 26.95 8.14
N GLY A 738 -1.77 25.98 8.81
CA GLY A 738 -2.05 24.55 8.63
C GLY A 738 -1.04 23.86 7.70
N ARG A 739 -1.39 22.66 7.24
CA ARG A 739 -0.52 21.84 6.37
C ARG A 739 -0.16 22.58 5.09
N TYR A 740 1.07 22.39 4.64
CA TYR A 740 1.60 22.94 3.38
C TYR A 740 2.27 21.83 2.56
N THR A 741 2.44 22.07 1.27
CA THR A 741 3.40 21.35 0.43
C THR A 741 4.61 22.25 0.13
N ILE A 742 5.76 21.68 -0.21
CA ILE A 742 6.99 22.46 -0.48
C ILE A 742 6.74 23.52 -1.59
N SER A 743 5.93 23.19 -2.60
CA SER A 743 5.53 24.12 -3.67
C SER A 743 4.68 25.31 -3.21
N ASP A 744 4.01 25.22 -2.06
CA ASP A 744 3.17 26.29 -1.53
C ASP A 744 3.96 27.36 -0.77
N LEU A 745 5.20 27.05 -0.35
CA LEU A 745 5.99 27.91 0.54
C LEU A 745 6.13 29.34 0.02
N GLY A 746 6.38 29.53 -1.28
CA GLY A 746 6.48 30.86 -1.88
C GLY A 746 5.19 31.67 -1.78
N LYS A 747 4.03 31.03 -2.01
CA LYS A 747 2.71 31.68 -1.90
C LYS A 747 2.37 32.00 -0.45
N ILE A 748 2.70 31.10 0.46
CA ILE A 748 2.48 31.28 1.90
C ILE A 748 3.33 32.44 2.41
N ALA A 749 4.62 32.45 2.09
CA ALA A 749 5.53 33.53 2.48
C ALA A 749 5.05 34.88 1.95
N ALA A 750 4.65 34.97 0.67
CA ALA A 750 4.09 36.19 0.09
C ALA A 750 2.80 36.64 0.79
N ARG A 751 1.89 35.71 1.10
CA ARG A 751 0.60 36.00 1.76
C ARG A 751 0.76 36.64 3.13
N TYR A 752 1.69 36.13 3.93
CA TYR A 752 1.92 36.62 5.30
C TYR A 752 3.05 37.64 5.39
N GLY A 753 3.75 37.92 4.28
CA GLY A 753 4.90 38.82 4.25
C GLY A 753 6.08 38.28 5.06
N VAL A 754 6.31 36.95 5.05
CA VAL A 754 7.38 36.30 5.82
C VAL A 754 8.74 36.86 5.41
N THR A 755 9.47 37.39 6.39
CA THR A 755 10.83 37.92 6.19
C THR A 755 11.89 36.96 6.68
N ASP A 756 11.58 36.14 7.69
CA ASP A 756 12.52 35.28 8.40
C ASP A 756 11.82 33.96 8.78
N TRP A 757 12.53 32.84 8.73
CA TRP A 757 12.05 31.53 9.18
C TRP A 757 12.55 31.22 10.60
N LEU A 758 11.71 30.58 11.41
CA LEU A 758 12.08 30.07 12.73
C LEU A 758 11.80 28.57 12.83
N ILE A 759 12.82 27.82 13.26
CA ILE A 759 12.72 26.40 13.64
C ILE A 759 12.97 26.30 15.16
N PRO A 760 11.91 26.32 15.99
CA PRO A 760 12.04 26.44 17.45
C PRO A 760 12.31 25.11 18.15
N SER A 761 12.86 24.13 17.44
CA SER A 761 13.00 22.76 17.92
C SER A 761 13.95 22.66 19.12
N VAL A 762 13.50 22.06 20.23
CA VAL A 762 14.21 22.02 21.53
C VAL A 762 14.87 20.68 21.82
N TRP A 763 14.63 19.70 20.98
CA TRP A 763 15.28 18.40 21.00
C TRP A 763 16.35 18.33 19.91
N PRO A 764 17.42 17.53 20.09
CA PRO A 764 18.49 17.45 19.13
C PRO A 764 18.06 16.62 17.91
N GLU A 765 17.38 17.19 16.91
CA GLU A 765 16.86 16.41 15.77
C GLU A 765 17.97 15.58 15.12
N THR A 766 17.65 14.34 14.73
CA THR A 766 18.56 13.49 13.97
C THR A 766 18.79 14.04 12.56
N PHE A 767 17.72 14.59 11.98
CA PHE A 767 17.68 15.37 10.76
C PHE A 767 16.44 16.28 10.74
N SER A 768 16.54 17.45 10.09
CA SER A 768 15.47 18.44 10.06
C SER A 768 15.09 18.87 8.63
N PHE A 769 14.06 18.23 8.05
CA PHE A 769 13.55 18.60 6.72
C PHE A 769 13.16 20.08 6.65
N THR A 770 12.41 20.56 7.65
CA THR A 770 11.93 21.94 7.73
C THR A 770 13.08 22.95 7.80
N THR A 771 14.17 22.62 8.49
CA THR A 771 15.36 23.50 8.53
C THR A 771 15.98 23.63 7.14
N HIS A 772 16.16 22.52 6.43
CA HIS A 772 16.72 22.57 5.09
C HIS A 772 15.76 23.22 4.07
N GLU A 773 14.44 23.05 4.22
CA GLU A 773 13.42 23.76 3.42
C GLU A 773 13.54 25.27 3.62
N ALA A 774 13.59 25.73 4.87
CA ALA A 774 13.75 27.13 5.23
C ALA A 774 15.05 27.73 4.66
N LEU A 775 16.19 27.05 4.86
CA LEU A 775 17.48 27.48 4.36
C LEU A 775 17.51 27.58 2.83
N THR A 776 17.00 26.55 2.13
CA THR A 776 17.00 26.49 0.66
C THR A 776 16.09 27.56 0.05
N SER A 777 15.04 27.98 0.76
CA SER A 777 14.17 29.08 0.30
C SER A 777 14.91 30.40 0.11
N GLY A 778 16.05 30.59 0.79
CA GLY A 778 16.90 31.78 0.71
C GLY A 778 16.58 32.89 1.72
N LEU A 779 15.50 32.77 2.50
CA LEU A 779 15.24 33.70 3.60
C LEU A 779 16.15 33.41 4.80
N PRO A 780 16.49 34.42 5.64
CA PRO A 780 17.12 34.20 6.94
C PRO A 780 16.40 33.12 7.74
N THR A 781 17.16 32.18 8.29
CA THR A 781 16.60 31.04 9.03
C THR A 781 17.25 30.93 10.40
N HIS A 782 16.42 30.94 11.44
CA HIS A 782 16.82 30.93 12.83
C HIS A 782 16.45 29.58 13.46
N ALA A 783 17.36 28.94 14.20
CA ALA A 783 17.08 27.70 14.91
C ALA A 783 17.97 27.57 16.15
N PHE A 784 17.49 26.89 17.20
CA PHE A 784 18.34 26.55 18.34
C PHE A 784 19.56 25.73 17.90
N ALA A 785 20.73 26.10 18.42
CA ALA A 785 22.04 25.53 18.10
C ALA A 785 22.25 24.16 18.76
N ILE A 786 21.32 23.24 18.51
CA ILE A 786 21.33 21.85 18.97
C ILE A 786 20.97 20.91 17.83
N GLY A 787 21.43 19.65 17.92
CA GLY A 787 21.07 18.62 16.94
C GLY A 787 21.47 18.94 15.50
N ALA A 788 20.84 18.24 14.57
CA ALA A 788 21.03 18.45 13.15
C ALA A 788 20.54 19.84 12.68
N GLN A 789 19.47 20.38 13.28
CA GLN A 789 18.97 21.70 12.91
C GLN A 789 19.99 22.80 13.24
N GLY A 790 20.62 22.73 14.41
CA GLY A 790 21.66 23.67 14.82
C GLY A 790 22.90 23.57 13.94
N GLU A 791 23.33 22.35 13.60
CA GLU A 791 24.43 22.11 12.67
C GLU A 791 24.14 22.69 11.28
N ALA A 792 22.92 22.51 10.76
CA ALA A 792 22.52 23.01 9.46
C ALA A 792 22.50 24.55 9.41
N VAL A 793 21.90 25.19 10.41
CA VAL A 793 21.83 26.66 10.49
C VAL A 793 23.20 27.28 10.72
N THR A 794 24.07 26.67 11.52
CA THR A 794 25.43 27.19 11.77
C THR A 794 26.31 27.20 10.51
N LYS A 795 26.08 26.27 9.58
CA LYS A 795 26.87 26.15 8.34
C LYS A 795 26.36 27.01 7.19
N ALA A 796 25.12 27.44 7.22
CA ALA A 796 24.47 28.11 6.10
C ALA A 796 24.71 29.63 6.14
N GLU A 797 24.94 30.24 4.97
CA GLU A 797 25.17 31.69 4.86
C GLU A 797 23.97 32.53 5.35
N ASN A 798 22.75 32.05 5.13
CA ASN A 798 21.51 32.66 5.61
C ASN A 798 21.02 32.06 6.95
N GLY A 799 21.88 31.36 7.68
CA GLY A 799 21.56 30.73 8.96
C GLY A 799 21.99 31.55 10.18
N PHE A 800 21.09 31.67 11.16
CA PHE A 800 21.29 32.40 12.40
C PHE A 800 21.07 31.48 13.63
N PRO A 801 22.12 30.86 14.17
CA PRO A 801 21.98 29.94 15.30
C PRO A 801 21.57 30.68 16.57
N ILE A 802 20.49 30.22 17.21
CA ILE A 802 20.02 30.70 18.52
C ILE A 802 20.79 29.91 19.58
N PRO A 803 21.47 30.56 20.54
CA PRO A 803 22.14 29.85 21.64
C PRO A 803 21.17 28.88 22.34
N TYR A 804 21.68 27.74 22.79
CA TYR A 804 20.89 26.80 23.58
C TYR A 804 21.56 26.59 24.93
N SER A 805 20.83 26.85 26.01
CA SER A 805 21.31 26.68 27.37
C SER A 805 20.15 26.23 28.24
N THR A 806 20.40 25.22 29.08
CA THR A 806 19.46 24.75 30.09
C THR A 806 19.49 25.58 31.38
N GLN A 807 20.44 26.53 31.50
CA GLN A 807 20.58 27.42 32.65
C GLN A 807 19.68 28.66 32.56
N GLN A 808 19.10 28.94 31.39
CA GLN A 808 18.25 30.09 31.13
C GLN A 808 16.95 29.64 30.47
N ASP A 809 15.87 30.41 30.59
CA ASP A 809 14.62 30.09 29.89
C ASP A 809 14.80 30.25 28.38
N LEU A 810 14.58 29.17 27.63
CA LEU A 810 14.73 29.17 26.17
C LEU A 810 13.80 30.20 25.45
N ALA A 811 12.69 30.60 26.07
CA ALA A 811 11.82 31.67 25.55
C ALA A 811 12.48 33.05 25.70
N ASP A 812 13.19 33.30 26.79
CA ASP A 812 13.92 34.55 27.02
C ASP A 812 15.16 34.65 26.10
N ILE A 813 15.83 33.52 25.87
CA ILE A 813 16.90 33.43 24.87
C ILE A 813 16.35 33.76 23.47
N LEU A 814 15.23 33.15 23.07
CA LEU A 814 14.59 33.43 21.79
C LEU A 814 14.20 34.91 21.67
N LEU A 815 13.60 35.48 22.72
CA LEU A 815 13.20 36.89 22.74
C LEU A 815 14.40 37.83 22.57
N SER A 816 15.50 37.51 23.25
CA SER A 816 16.76 38.26 23.15
C SER A 816 17.38 38.13 21.74
N HIS A 817 17.30 36.94 21.14
CA HIS A 817 17.77 36.69 19.77
C HIS A 817 16.97 37.49 18.74
N VAL A 818 15.63 37.48 18.84
CA VAL A 818 14.75 38.24 17.95
C VAL A 818 15.08 39.73 18.02
N LYS A 819 15.22 40.28 19.23
CA LYS A 819 15.59 41.68 19.43
C LYS A 819 16.93 42.03 18.76
N ASN A 820 17.93 41.16 18.89
CA ASN A 820 19.29 41.42 18.42
C ASN A 820 19.50 41.16 16.92
N HIS A 821 18.83 40.17 16.34
CA HIS A 821 19.10 39.71 14.97
C HIS A 821 17.99 40.02 13.98
N ILE A 822 16.76 40.24 14.45
CA ILE A 822 15.63 40.57 13.57
C ILE A 822 15.32 42.06 13.71
N THR A 823 15.01 42.53 14.92
CA THR A 823 14.60 43.93 15.13
C THR A 823 15.73 44.93 14.83
N LYS A 824 16.96 44.68 15.30
CA LYS A 824 18.10 45.57 15.00
C LYS A 824 18.49 45.56 13.52
N THR A 825 18.57 44.38 12.91
CA THR A 825 18.90 44.24 11.48
C THR A 825 17.83 44.91 10.61
N TRP A 826 16.56 44.83 11.03
CA TRP A 826 15.46 45.54 10.41
C TRP A 826 15.63 47.07 10.51
N ALA A 827 15.92 47.59 11.71
CA ALA A 827 16.12 49.03 11.93
C ALA A 827 17.31 49.64 11.18
N VAL A 828 18.29 48.83 10.77
CA VAL A 828 19.43 49.26 9.95
C VAL A 828 19.12 49.19 8.44
N ALA A 829 18.16 48.36 8.03
CA ALA A 829 17.77 48.15 6.63
C ALA A 829 16.57 49.00 6.19
N SER A 830 15.74 49.46 7.14
CA SER A 830 14.68 50.46 6.96
C SER A 830 15.22 51.87 7.09
#